data_AF-A0A536JGI8-F1
#
_entry.id   AF-A0A536JGI8-F1
#
_cell.length_a   1.000
_cell.length_b   1.000
_cell.length_c   1.000
_cell.angle_alpha   90.00
_cell.angle_beta   90.00
_cell.angle_gamma   90.00
#
_symmetry.space_group_name_H-M   'P 1'
#
loop_
_entity.id
_entity.type
_entity.pdbx_description
1 polymer ?
#
loop_
_entity_poly.entity_id
_entity_poly.type
_entity_poly.pdbx_seq_one_letter_code
_entity_poly.pdbx_strand_id
1 'polypeptide(L)'
;MSDSLFMPLTQRAAGRRELTGWEAVWMPLGEGEAERLTIGRGTGWKPIEVPRQLAATEGRESVWYRTEFPRPDHAGRVVLRIGGAFLATNVWLNGRLLGSHYGYFAPFGFDLTPYLKPENLLVICCESSVETQPEKKRHIMGLFNDGDLKPYPASAYSSLSEPYRSEVPLGLWQPVGLEYVGPIAIDWLRLKPGFEGGDGRLEVEARLRNLDGRQMDGEVELVVAGSGRDGLRLRREVRLGGGMEQTVTMRLAFPDARRWEPWRLGQQHVYHADLVARGADGSESSRIDDVFAFRELSWDIGPRRWSFAVNGRPMFLRGACYAPAYRLDELRPDAKKANIDALRVVANVLPRDFYRQADEAGMLVFQDLPLTGTYVYHGRNDEARFFENAAREQQVEMVTMLHNHPSIVLWVAHDEPPWLATNFELGDVHAVRQNHSVDQDLKSSFEHLDPSRPAIAASGDVDLHLMLGWSDGSWRDIGRVEPLMVTAFGAQSLPDVDSPVWDAIGKRWPVADDEPAWRHAGFQPVNWAERGVGLPSAHQGLESYVKASQLYQARLVRYAAEHLRTRKFESCWGAFAYHLVDPFPGIGFGLLDGARRPKLALAELAAAFKATRLIIEPLDFETARPFGIAQTPHAPFAARLVVVNDDPEVTGRGVVRWSVVREKASGPRGLDRVRDAVQKKSYSGSIEVEVPTAFEPAVSATTLSLPLAAEGEYRLEASLTLSGEVIDRTELRFAVTSAPAPGRPRPEIPRYLAERLADLDSLRAEGQGFSFAFENRTRPAVLSGITGLRLDGVVVTGHQLQIETNAGLGPLPKRLDLPLGRRLVVHILSGEPLGAGAHSVEADITVPGIASGRLVIENDANQHGGA
;
A
#
# COMPACT_ATOMS: atom_id res chain seq x y z
N MET A 1 -22.00 8.92 -27.81
CA MET A 1 -21.94 7.62 -27.11
C MET A 1 -20.67 6.94 -27.59
N SER A 2 -19.81 6.50 -26.67
CA SER A 2 -18.62 5.73 -27.03
C SER A 2 -19.07 4.34 -27.46
N ASP A 3 -18.68 3.87 -28.66
CA ASP A 3 -18.95 2.51 -29.14
C ASP A 3 -17.98 1.47 -28.53
N SER A 4 -17.33 1.82 -27.40
CA SER A 4 -16.37 0.97 -26.71
C SER A 4 -17.04 -0.29 -26.16
N LEU A 5 -16.45 -1.44 -26.49
CA LEU A 5 -16.79 -2.74 -25.96
C LEU A 5 -15.92 -3.00 -24.73
N PHE A 6 -16.54 -3.26 -23.59
CA PHE A 6 -15.80 -3.79 -22.43
C PHE A 6 -15.51 -5.28 -22.68
N MET A 7 -14.23 -5.67 -22.62
CA MET A 7 -13.77 -7.00 -23.03
C MET A 7 -12.91 -7.68 -21.95
N PRO A 8 -13.45 -7.97 -20.75
CA PRO A 8 -12.68 -8.53 -19.63
C PRO A 8 -12.01 -9.87 -19.94
N LEU A 9 -12.58 -10.64 -20.88
CA LEU A 9 -12.12 -11.97 -21.30
C LEU A 9 -11.68 -11.94 -22.78
N THR A 10 -10.66 -12.73 -23.10
CA THR A 10 -10.11 -12.85 -24.47
C THR A 10 -10.97 -13.79 -25.30
N GLN A 11 -11.36 -13.38 -26.51
CA GLN A 11 -12.08 -14.24 -27.45
C GLN A 11 -11.08 -15.17 -28.18
N ARG A 12 -11.38 -16.47 -28.26
CA ARG A 12 -10.46 -17.49 -28.79
C ARG A 12 -10.98 -18.29 -29.98
N ALA A 13 -12.18 -18.01 -30.47
CA ALA A 13 -12.87 -18.85 -31.47
C ALA A 13 -12.11 -19.03 -32.80
N ALA A 14 -11.83 -17.94 -33.52
CA ALA A 14 -11.18 -17.99 -34.84
C ALA A 14 -9.74 -17.43 -34.83
N GLY A 15 -9.11 -17.40 -33.65
CA GLY A 15 -7.76 -16.92 -33.45
C GLY A 15 -7.66 -15.41 -33.18
N ARG A 16 -6.42 -14.95 -33.03
CA ARG A 16 -6.07 -13.56 -32.72
C ARG A 16 -4.80 -13.15 -33.46
N ARG A 17 -4.68 -11.85 -33.74
CA ARG A 17 -3.46 -11.26 -34.32
C ARG A 17 -3.04 -10.06 -33.50
N GLU A 18 -1.88 -10.15 -32.85
CA GLU A 18 -1.25 -8.98 -32.25
C GLU A 18 -0.79 -8.00 -33.35
N LEU A 19 -1.03 -6.71 -33.13
CA LEU A 19 -0.59 -5.66 -34.04
C LEU A 19 0.82 -5.23 -33.68
N THR A 20 1.69 -5.12 -34.69
CA THR A 20 3.12 -4.81 -34.54
C THR A 20 3.50 -3.63 -35.45
N GLY A 21 4.78 -3.26 -35.49
CA GLY A 21 5.26 -2.18 -36.37
C GLY A 21 4.76 -0.80 -35.95
N TRP A 22 4.64 -0.57 -34.64
CA TRP A 22 4.13 0.68 -34.11
C TRP A 22 5.13 1.83 -34.25
N GLU A 23 4.60 3.01 -34.54
CA GLU A 23 5.31 4.27 -34.40
C GLU A 23 4.57 5.17 -33.40
N ALA A 24 5.30 6.05 -32.72
CA ALA A 24 4.72 7.02 -31.81
C ALA A 24 5.30 8.43 -31.97
N VAL A 25 4.49 9.42 -31.61
CA VAL A 25 4.85 10.84 -31.52
C VAL A 25 4.22 11.47 -30.28
N TRP A 26 4.93 12.39 -29.64
CA TRP A 26 4.46 13.10 -28.45
C TRP A 26 3.83 14.40 -28.86
N MET A 27 2.56 14.58 -28.55
CA MET A 27 1.80 15.77 -28.92
C MET A 27 0.49 15.82 -28.11
N PRO A 28 0.09 16.96 -27.52
CA PRO A 28 -1.22 17.11 -26.89
C PRO A 28 -2.35 16.72 -27.84
N LEU A 29 -3.47 16.21 -27.33
CA LEU A 29 -4.60 15.76 -28.15
C LEU A 29 -5.06 16.83 -29.15
N GLY A 30 -5.32 18.06 -28.68
CA GLY A 30 -5.80 19.15 -29.54
C GLY A 30 -4.81 19.55 -30.65
N GLU A 31 -3.52 19.56 -30.36
CA GLU A 31 -2.48 19.83 -31.38
C GLU A 31 -2.36 18.67 -32.37
N GLY A 32 -2.43 17.43 -31.89
CA GLY A 32 -2.37 16.24 -32.73
C GLY A 32 -3.56 16.15 -33.69
N GLU A 33 -4.75 16.56 -33.25
CA GLU A 33 -5.92 16.70 -34.12
C GLU A 33 -5.72 17.79 -35.18
N ALA A 34 -5.16 18.94 -34.81
CA ALA A 34 -4.87 20.05 -35.73
C ALA A 34 -3.84 19.65 -36.81
N GLU A 35 -2.79 18.93 -36.42
CA GLU A 35 -1.76 18.36 -37.30
C GLU A 35 -2.23 17.12 -38.09
N ARG A 36 -3.50 16.71 -37.89
CA ARG A 36 -4.13 15.58 -38.58
C ARG A 36 -3.41 14.25 -38.31
N LEU A 37 -2.89 14.06 -37.10
CA LEU A 37 -2.34 12.77 -36.65
C LEU A 37 -3.39 11.65 -36.69
N THR A 38 -4.67 11.99 -36.56
CA THR A 38 -5.84 11.07 -36.67
C THR A 38 -5.92 10.29 -37.99
N ILE A 39 -5.30 10.80 -39.05
CA ILE A 39 -5.16 10.15 -40.36
C ILE A 39 -3.69 9.80 -40.68
N GLY A 40 -2.84 9.71 -39.65
CA GLY A 40 -1.43 9.34 -39.76
C GLY A 40 -0.54 10.40 -40.41
N ARG A 41 -1.01 11.64 -40.55
CA ARG A 41 -0.16 12.76 -40.99
C ARG A 41 0.71 13.25 -39.82
N GLY A 42 1.42 14.37 -40.02
CA GLY A 42 2.35 14.94 -39.06
C GLY A 42 3.79 14.40 -39.19
N THR A 43 4.71 15.08 -38.52
CA THR A 43 6.14 14.75 -38.51
C THR A 43 6.56 14.26 -37.12
N GLY A 44 7.68 13.54 -37.04
CA GLY A 44 8.25 13.13 -35.75
C GLY A 44 7.81 11.76 -35.21
N TRP A 45 7.04 10.99 -35.99
CA TRP A 45 6.77 9.58 -35.73
C TRP A 45 8.09 8.79 -35.64
N LYS A 46 8.23 7.98 -34.59
CA LYS A 46 9.40 7.13 -34.34
C LYS A 46 8.97 5.72 -33.99
N PRO A 47 9.69 4.67 -34.43
CA PRO A 47 9.39 3.30 -34.03
C PRO A 47 9.31 3.13 -32.51
N ILE A 48 8.34 2.34 -32.06
CA ILE A 48 8.14 2.02 -30.65
C ILE A 48 7.65 0.57 -30.51
N GLU A 49 8.01 -0.06 -29.40
CA GLU A 49 7.46 -1.37 -29.04
C GLU A 49 6.15 -1.18 -28.27
N VAL A 50 5.17 -2.04 -28.56
CA VAL A 50 3.92 -2.20 -27.83
C VAL A 50 3.76 -3.71 -27.59
N PRO A 51 3.51 -4.18 -26.35
CA PRO A 51 3.24 -3.39 -25.15
C PRO A 51 4.47 -2.68 -24.56
N ARG A 52 4.29 -1.46 -24.06
CA ARG A 52 5.29 -0.73 -23.28
C ARG A 52 4.64 0.35 -22.41
N GLN A 53 4.82 0.23 -21.09
CA GLN A 53 4.49 1.33 -20.16
C GLN A 53 5.54 2.45 -20.28
N LEU A 54 5.07 3.65 -20.63
CA LEU A 54 5.83 4.89 -20.66
C LEU A 54 5.59 5.71 -19.39
N ALA A 55 6.28 6.85 -19.27
CA ALA A 55 6.12 7.81 -18.19
C ALA A 55 5.72 9.17 -18.79
N ALA A 56 4.63 9.74 -18.27
CA ALA A 56 4.24 11.13 -18.49
C ALA A 56 5.01 12.03 -17.53
N THR A 57 5.40 13.20 -18.02
CA THR A 57 6.04 14.28 -17.24
C THR A 57 5.41 15.59 -17.68
N GLU A 58 5.54 16.66 -16.88
CA GLU A 58 5.01 17.98 -17.25
C GLU A 58 5.48 18.42 -18.65
N GLY A 59 4.54 18.77 -19.52
CA GLY A 59 4.79 19.10 -20.94
C GLY A 59 4.88 17.89 -21.89
N ARG A 60 4.78 16.66 -21.36
CA ARG A 60 4.86 15.41 -22.12
C ARG A 60 3.87 14.38 -21.54
N GLU A 61 2.59 14.69 -21.67
CA GLU A 61 1.47 13.97 -21.03
C GLU A 61 0.61 13.17 -22.02
N SER A 62 0.82 13.40 -23.33
CA SER A 62 0.03 12.78 -24.40
C SER A 62 0.96 12.15 -25.45
N VAL A 63 0.65 10.91 -25.83
CA VAL A 63 1.39 10.16 -26.85
C VAL A 63 0.43 9.56 -27.86
N TRP A 64 0.74 9.74 -29.13
CA TRP A 64 0.03 9.17 -30.26
C TRP A 64 0.79 7.96 -30.76
N TYR A 65 0.06 6.89 -31.07
CA TYR A 65 0.55 5.66 -31.68
C TYR A 65 -0.13 5.46 -33.02
N ARG A 66 0.61 4.91 -34.00
CA ARG A 66 0.03 4.43 -35.25
C ARG A 66 0.61 3.08 -35.66
N THR A 67 -0.20 2.29 -36.34
CA THR A 67 0.21 1.07 -37.04
C THR A 67 -0.70 0.84 -38.25
N GLU A 68 -0.18 0.12 -39.23
CA GLU A 68 -0.91 -0.27 -40.43
C GLU A 68 -1.09 -1.78 -40.51
N PHE A 69 -2.23 -2.23 -41.01
CA PHE A 69 -2.48 -3.65 -41.24
C PHE A 69 -3.45 -3.87 -42.42
N PRO A 70 -3.24 -4.95 -43.19
CA PRO A 70 -4.15 -5.32 -44.27
C PRO A 70 -5.47 -5.84 -43.71
N ARG A 71 -6.54 -5.75 -44.50
CA ARG A 71 -7.83 -6.36 -44.17
C ARG A 71 -7.61 -7.85 -43.83
N PRO A 72 -8.00 -8.30 -42.63
CA PRO A 72 -7.94 -9.72 -42.32
C PRO A 72 -8.85 -10.53 -43.23
N ASP A 73 -8.36 -11.68 -43.68
CA ASP A 73 -9.18 -12.67 -44.39
C ASP A 73 -10.03 -13.46 -43.39
N HIS A 74 -11.10 -12.81 -42.92
CA HIS A 74 -12.07 -13.39 -41.99
C HIS A 74 -13.48 -13.03 -42.41
N ALA A 75 -14.36 -14.02 -42.50
CA ALA A 75 -15.74 -13.84 -42.94
C ALA A 75 -16.68 -13.32 -41.83
N GLY A 76 -16.25 -13.40 -40.57
CA GLY A 76 -17.00 -12.93 -39.41
C GLY A 76 -16.73 -11.47 -39.05
N ARG A 77 -16.74 -11.17 -37.75
CA ARG A 77 -16.42 -9.87 -37.19
C ARG A 77 -14.96 -9.80 -36.75
N VAL A 78 -14.35 -8.64 -36.96
CA VAL A 78 -12.99 -8.31 -36.53
C VAL A 78 -13.09 -7.26 -35.44
N VAL A 79 -12.71 -7.62 -34.21
CA VAL A 79 -12.78 -6.75 -33.05
C VAL A 79 -11.37 -6.33 -32.64
N LEU A 80 -11.14 -5.03 -32.46
CA LEU A 80 -9.93 -4.52 -31.83
C LEU A 80 -10.01 -4.77 -30.33
N ARG A 81 -8.96 -5.33 -29.75
CA ARG A 81 -8.75 -5.42 -28.31
C ARG A 81 -7.52 -4.60 -27.92
N ILE A 82 -7.70 -3.71 -26.96
CA ILE A 82 -6.63 -3.01 -26.24
C ILE A 82 -6.58 -3.63 -24.84
N GLY A 83 -5.48 -4.30 -24.51
CA GLY A 83 -5.36 -5.03 -23.25
C GLY A 83 -5.31 -4.14 -22.00
N GLY A 84 -4.94 -2.86 -22.15
CA GLY A 84 -4.73 -1.92 -21.06
C GLY A 84 -3.93 -0.70 -21.53
N ALA A 85 -4.38 0.50 -21.15
CA ALA A 85 -3.80 1.77 -21.60
C ALA A 85 -3.94 2.84 -20.52
N PHE A 86 -2.86 3.58 -20.22
CA PHE A 86 -2.92 4.72 -19.31
C PHE A 86 -3.15 6.02 -20.09
N LEU A 87 -4.08 6.91 -19.72
CA LEU A 87 -5.25 6.71 -18.86
C LEU A 87 -6.53 7.05 -19.62
N ALA A 88 -6.58 8.22 -20.26
CA ALA A 88 -7.62 8.58 -21.22
C ALA A 88 -7.14 8.15 -22.62
N THR A 89 -7.89 7.25 -23.26
CA THR A 89 -7.49 6.66 -24.55
C THR A 89 -8.52 6.95 -25.62
N ASN A 90 -8.10 7.54 -26.73
CA ASN A 90 -8.93 7.81 -27.91
C ASN A 90 -8.45 6.98 -29.10
N VAL A 91 -9.37 6.41 -29.89
CA VAL A 91 -9.04 5.45 -30.95
C VAL A 91 -9.67 5.84 -32.28
N TRP A 92 -8.86 5.88 -33.34
CA TRP A 92 -9.30 6.13 -34.70
C TRP A 92 -8.90 4.98 -35.63
N LEU A 93 -9.78 4.64 -36.55
CA LEU A 93 -9.49 3.74 -37.67
C LEU A 93 -9.74 4.48 -38.98
N ASN A 94 -8.74 4.54 -39.85
CA ASN A 94 -8.84 5.16 -41.16
C ASN A 94 -9.34 6.64 -41.11
N GLY A 95 -8.97 7.37 -40.04
CA GLY A 95 -9.40 8.75 -39.81
C GLY A 95 -10.72 8.92 -39.07
N ARG A 96 -11.48 7.85 -38.84
CA ARG A 96 -12.75 7.89 -38.11
C ARG A 96 -12.52 7.61 -36.64
N LEU A 97 -12.99 8.50 -35.77
CA LEU A 97 -13.04 8.25 -34.33
C LEU A 97 -14.00 7.09 -34.05
N LEU A 98 -13.50 6.03 -33.42
CA LEU A 98 -14.30 4.90 -32.95
C LEU A 98 -14.89 5.18 -31.57
N GLY A 99 -14.09 5.82 -30.70
CA GLY A 99 -14.52 6.20 -29.36
C GLY A 99 -13.34 6.34 -28.41
N SER A 100 -13.65 6.28 -27.11
CA SER A 100 -12.69 6.45 -26.04
C SER A 100 -12.96 5.52 -24.86
N HIS A 101 -11.93 5.31 -24.04
CA HIS A 101 -11.98 4.61 -22.76
C HIS A 101 -11.17 5.36 -21.71
N TYR A 102 -11.59 5.27 -20.45
CA TYR A 102 -10.90 5.87 -19.31
C TYR A 102 -10.67 4.82 -18.23
N GLY A 103 -9.41 4.62 -17.85
CA GLY A 103 -9.01 3.60 -16.89
C GLY A 103 -7.85 2.76 -17.44
N TYR A 104 -7.01 2.23 -16.57
CA TYR A 104 -5.74 1.62 -17.00
C TYR A 104 -5.72 0.09 -17.03
N PHE A 105 -6.49 -0.56 -16.15
CA PHE A 105 -6.41 -2.01 -15.94
C PHE A 105 -7.43 -2.82 -16.76
N ALA A 106 -8.53 -2.19 -17.16
CA ALA A 106 -9.64 -2.86 -17.82
C ALA A 106 -9.37 -3.00 -19.33
N PRO A 107 -9.43 -4.21 -19.91
CA PRO A 107 -9.36 -4.36 -21.35
C PRO A 107 -10.63 -3.90 -22.05
N PHE A 108 -10.48 -3.21 -23.16
CA PHE A 108 -11.60 -2.66 -23.96
C PHE A 108 -11.32 -2.79 -25.46
N GLY A 109 -12.31 -2.49 -26.29
CA GLY A 109 -12.21 -2.73 -27.71
C GLY A 109 -13.29 -2.09 -28.57
N PHE A 110 -13.23 -2.35 -29.88
CA PHE A 110 -14.14 -1.78 -30.87
C PHE A 110 -14.37 -2.77 -32.02
N ASP A 111 -15.61 -2.91 -32.50
CA ASP A 111 -15.88 -3.66 -33.72
C ASP A 111 -15.40 -2.88 -34.95
N LEU A 112 -14.35 -3.39 -35.60
CA LEU A 112 -13.74 -2.75 -36.76
C LEU A 112 -14.45 -3.11 -38.07
N THR A 113 -15.24 -4.18 -38.09
CA THR A 113 -15.79 -4.81 -39.30
C THR A 113 -16.45 -3.82 -40.26
N PRO A 114 -17.30 -2.87 -39.82
CA PRO A 114 -17.98 -1.94 -40.71
C PRO A 114 -17.05 -0.92 -41.38
N TYR A 115 -15.82 -0.78 -40.88
CA TYR A 115 -14.90 0.31 -41.21
C TYR A 115 -13.62 -0.16 -41.90
N LEU A 116 -13.42 -1.47 -42.03
CA LEU A 116 -12.24 -2.07 -42.64
C LEU A 116 -12.15 -1.77 -44.15
N LYS A 117 -10.98 -1.30 -44.57
CA LYS A 117 -10.55 -1.10 -45.96
C LYS A 117 -9.51 -2.18 -46.34
N PRO A 118 -9.08 -2.31 -47.62
CA PRO A 118 -8.02 -3.23 -48.01
C PRO A 118 -6.73 -3.05 -47.19
N GLU A 119 -6.34 -1.79 -46.95
CA GLU A 119 -5.29 -1.39 -46.01
C GLU A 119 -5.90 -0.49 -44.95
N ASN A 120 -5.47 -0.67 -43.70
CA ASN A 120 -6.04 0.02 -42.55
C ASN A 120 -4.95 0.71 -41.74
N LEU A 121 -5.23 1.95 -41.36
CA LEU A 121 -4.43 2.72 -40.41
C LEU A 121 -5.18 2.80 -39.08
N LEU A 122 -4.57 2.27 -38.02
CA LEU A 122 -5.02 2.45 -36.65
C LEU A 122 -4.21 3.54 -35.99
N VAL A 123 -4.88 4.50 -35.35
CA VAL A 123 -4.27 5.56 -34.56
C VAL A 123 -4.86 5.56 -33.16
N ILE A 124 -4.03 5.64 -32.13
CA ILE A 124 -4.43 5.68 -30.73
C ILE A 124 -3.73 6.84 -30.04
N CYS A 125 -4.47 7.68 -29.31
CA CYS A 125 -3.89 8.71 -28.43
C CYS A 125 -4.14 8.31 -26.98
N CYS A 126 -3.08 8.25 -26.18
CA CYS A 126 -3.14 8.03 -24.75
C CYS A 126 -2.71 9.30 -24.02
N GLU A 127 -3.45 9.69 -22.98
CA GLU A 127 -3.17 10.86 -22.15
C GLU A 127 -3.21 10.52 -20.67
N SER A 128 -2.19 10.98 -19.94
CA SER A 128 -2.07 10.87 -18.48
C SER A 128 -1.54 12.18 -17.93
N SER A 129 -2.39 12.94 -17.23
CA SER A 129 -2.02 14.20 -16.60
C SER A 129 -1.15 13.97 -15.36
N VAL A 130 -0.11 14.78 -15.18
CA VAL A 130 0.70 14.84 -13.96
C VAL A 130 0.05 15.81 -12.97
N GLU A 131 -0.60 15.27 -11.93
CA GLU A 131 -1.27 16.06 -10.91
C GLU A 131 -0.29 16.46 -9.78
N THR A 132 0.30 17.65 -9.87
CA THR A 132 1.35 18.13 -8.93
C THR A 132 0.82 18.60 -7.57
N GLN A 133 -0.50 18.69 -7.41
CA GLN A 133 -1.20 18.97 -6.16
C GLN A 133 -2.05 17.74 -5.81
N PRO A 134 -1.48 16.72 -5.13
CA PRO A 134 -2.14 15.44 -4.91
C PRO A 134 -3.47 15.55 -4.14
N GLU A 135 -3.65 16.58 -3.31
CA GLU A 135 -4.91 16.84 -2.62
C GLU A 135 -6.05 17.25 -3.57
N LYS A 136 -5.72 17.87 -4.72
CA LYS A 136 -6.68 18.32 -5.74
C LYS A 136 -6.87 17.31 -6.86
N LYS A 137 -6.24 16.13 -6.75
CA LYS A 137 -6.27 15.13 -7.80
C LYS A 137 -7.69 14.66 -8.09
N ARG A 138 -7.95 14.33 -9.35
CA ARG A 138 -9.21 13.78 -9.85
C ARG A 138 -9.01 12.49 -10.63
N HIS A 139 -7.78 12.18 -11.07
CA HIS A 139 -7.53 11.00 -11.89
C HIS A 139 -7.36 9.74 -11.04
N ILE A 140 -7.97 8.64 -11.50
CA ILE A 140 -8.09 7.38 -10.76
C ILE A 140 -6.93 6.47 -11.17
N MET A 141 -5.78 6.67 -10.52
CA MET A 141 -4.57 5.84 -10.72
C MET A 141 -3.95 5.36 -9.40
N GLY A 142 -4.63 5.59 -8.27
CA GLY A 142 -4.20 5.19 -6.93
C GLY A 142 -2.74 5.56 -6.64
N LEU A 143 -1.94 4.54 -6.26
CA LEU A 143 -0.51 4.68 -5.95
C LEU A 143 0.33 5.35 -7.04
N PHE A 144 -0.10 5.31 -8.29
CA PHE A 144 0.65 5.96 -9.37
C PHE A 144 0.52 7.48 -9.34
N ASN A 145 -0.58 8.02 -8.81
CA ASN A 145 -0.81 9.45 -8.66
C ASN A 145 -0.32 9.98 -7.31
N ASP A 146 -0.64 9.29 -6.23
CA ASP A 146 -0.38 9.74 -4.86
C ASP A 146 -0.01 8.55 -3.96
N GLY A 147 0.82 8.79 -2.95
CA GLY A 147 1.18 7.79 -1.93
C GLY A 147 2.69 7.65 -1.68
N ASP A 148 3.02 7.06 -0.52
CA ASP A 148 4.40 6.85 -0.06
C ASP A 148 5.17 5.74 -0.80
N LEU A 149 4.50 5.08 -1.74
CA LEU A 149 5.04 4.03 -2.61
C LEU A 149 5.49 4.57 -3.97
N LYS A 150 5.59 5.89 -4.11
CA LYS A 150 6.24 6.55 -5.24
C LYS A 150 7.71 6.84 -4.92
N PRO A 151 8.58 6.99 -5.95
CA PRO A 151 9.99 7.33 -5.74
C PRO A 151 10.19 8.52 -4.80
N TYR A 152 9.31 9.50 -4.82
CA TYR A 152 9.37 10.67 -3.95
C TYR A 152 8.34 10.57 -2.81
N PRO A 153 8.73 10.68 -1.53
CA PRO A 153 7.79 10.68 -0.41
C PRO A 153 6.98 11.98 -0.41
N ALA A 154 5.86 12.00 0.31
CA ALA A 154 5.02 13.19 0.34
C ALA A 154 5.75 14.47 0.84
N SER A 155 6.77 14.28 1.69
CA SER A 155 7.64 15.36 2.18
C SER A 155 8.59 15.95 1.14
N ALA A 156 8.74 15.31 -0.02
CA ALA A 156 9.62 15.77 -1.11
C ALA A 156 8.85 16.41 -2.27
N TYR A 157 7.51 16.34 -2.28
CA TYR A 157 6.66 16.90 -3.34
C TYR A 157 7.04 18.35 -3.64
N SER A 158 7.34 18.63 -4.92
CA SER A 158 7.65 19.95 -5.46
C SER A 158 8.88 20.64 -4.86
N SER A 159 9.73 19.91 -4.13
CA SER A 159 10.84 20.47 -3.35
C SER A 159 12.23 20.03 -3.82
N LEU A 160 12.28 19.12 -4.80
CA LEU A 160 13.48 18.63 -5.45
C LEU A 160 13.70 19.38 -6.77
N SER A 161 14.95 19.70 -7.09
CA SER A 161 15.33 20.32 -8.36
C SER A 161 15.41 19.29 -9.48
N GLU A 162 15.62 19.74 -10.72
CA GLU A 162 16.09 18.86 -11.79
C GLU A 162 17.30 18.02 -11.32
N PRO A 163 17.40 16.75 -11.75
CA PRO A 163 16.53 16.04 -12.70
C PRO A 163 15.28 15.37 -12.06
N TYR A 164 15.01 15.57 -10.77
CA TYR A 164 13.96 14.86 -10.03
C TYR A 164 12.58 15.50 -10.26
N ARG A 165 11.76 14.89 -11.12
CA ARG A 165 10.44 15.40 -11.52
C ARG A 165 9.34 14.38 -11.26
N SER A 166 8.12 14.86 -11.05
CA SER A 166 6.95 13.99 -10.95
C SER A 166 6.66 13.32 -12.28
N GLU A 167 6.55 12.00 -12.24
CA GLU A 167 6.06 11.18 -13.34
C GLU A 167 4.84 10.35 -12.93
N VAL A 168 4.04 9.98 -13.93
CA VAL A 168 2.93 9.01 -13.83
C VAL A 168 2.95 8.07 -15.04
N PRO A 169 2.42 6.83 -14.96
CA PRO A 169 2.37 5.92 -16.10
C PRO A 169 1.56 6.46 -17.29
N LEU A 170 2.00 6.12 -18.50
CA LEU A 170 1.35 6.49 -19.75
C LEU A 170 1.44 5.36 -20.78
N GLY A 171 0.45 5.31 -21.67
CA GLY A 171 0.55 4.58 -22.93
C GLY A 171 0.05 3.14 -22.88
N LEU A 172 0.30 2.42 -23.98
CA LEU A 172 -0.19 1.07 -24.24
C LEU A 172 0.68 0.02 -23.54
N TRP A 173 0.35 -0.31 -22.28
CA TRP A 173 1.15 -1.19 -21.44
C TRP A 173 0.81 -2.68 -21.55
N GLN A 174 -0.29 -3.02 -22.24
CA GLN A 174 -0.69 -4.39 -22.58
C GLN A 174 -0.86 -4.55 -24.10
N PRO A 175 -0.85 -5.79 -24.63
CA PRO A 175 -0.94 -6.04 -26.07
C PRO A 175 -2.17 -5.40 -26.71
N VAL A 176 -2.01 -4.92 -27.95
CA VAL A 176 -3.09 -4.45 -28.81
C VAL A 176 -3.20 -5.40 -30.00
N GLY A 177 -4.40 -5.93 -30.25
CA GLY A 177 -4.59 -6.96 -31.25
C GLY A 177 -5.99 -7.04 -31.81
N LEU A 178 -6.14 -7.83 -32.87
CA LEU A 178 -7.42 -8.17 -33.49
C LEU A 178 -7.88 -9.53 -32.99
N GLU A 179 -9.13 -9.61 -32.56
CA GLU A 179 -9.84 -10.85 -32.25
C GLU A 179 -10.84 -11.16 -33.37
N TYR A 180 -10.82 -12.41 -33.84
CA TYR A 180 -11.69 -12.89 -34.90
C TYR A 180 -12.85 -13.67 -34.28
N VAL A 181 -14.05 -13.13 -34.43
CA VAL A 181 -15.28 -13.71 -33.88
C VAL A 181 -16.36 -13.84 -34.96
N GLY A 182 -17.37 -14.66 -34.73
CA GLY A 182 -18.60 -14.67 -35.51
C GLY A 182 -19.54 -13.52 -35.10
N PRO A 183 -20.85 -13.63 -35.40
CA PRO A 183 -21.79 -12.54 -35.13
C PRO A 183 -22.17 -12.40 -33.64
N ILE A 184 -22.08 -13.48 -32.85
CA ILE A 184 -22.36 -13.50 -31.41
C ILE A 184 -21.03 -13.44 -30.64
N ALA A 185 -20.81 -12.36 -29.89
CA ALA A 185 -19.71 -12.19 -28.94
C ALA A 185 -20.18 -12.43 -27.51
N ILE A 186 -19.26 -12.81 -26.62
CA ILE A 186 -19.53 -12.94 -25.19
C ILE A 186 -18.83 -11.80 -24.46
N ASP A 187 -19.59 -10.86 -23.91
CA ASP A 187 -19.05 -9.67 -23.24
C ASP A 187 -18.39 -10.03 -21.90
N TRP A 188 -19.08 -10.82 -21.07
CA TRP A 188 -18.57 -11.25 -19.76
C TRP A 188 -19.18 -12.59 -19.33
N LEU A 189 -18.50 -13.25 -18.39
CA LEU A 189 -18.87 -14.52 -17.77
C LEU A 189 -18.74 -14.40 -16.26
N ARG A 190 -19.81 -14.67 -15.52
CA ARG A 190 -19.83 -14.75 -14.05
C ARG A 190 -20.13 -16.18 -13.63
N LEU A 191 -19.22 -16.75 -12.86
CA LEU A 191 -19.30 -18.11 -12.32
C LEU A 191 -19.54 -17.97 -10.83
N LYS A 192 -20.74 -18.35 -10.37
CA LYS A 192 -21.21 -18.23 -8.99
C LYS A 192 -21.30 -19.62 -8.34
N PRO A 193 -20.18 -20.19 -7.88
CA PRO A 193 -20.18 -21.45 -7.17
C PRO A 193 -20.73 -21.25 -5.74
N GLY A 194 -21.50 -22.23 -5.27
CA GLY A 194 -22.00 -22.28 -3.90
C GLY A 194 -22.36 -23.72 -3.52
N PHE A 195 -22.91 -23.87 -2.31
CA PHE A 195 -23.40 -25.16 -1.81
C PHE A 195 -24.89 -25.08 -1.52
N GLU A 196 -25.63 -26.14 -1.85
CA GLU A 196 -27.06 -26.28 -1.54
C GLU A 196 -27.32 -27.71 -1.09
N GLY A 197 -27.79 -27.89 0.15
CA GLY A 197 -28.03 -29.23 0.70
C GLY A 197 -26.78 -30.10 0.85
N GLY A 198 -25.59 -29.50 0.86
CA GLY A 198 -24.29 -30.19 0.93
C GLY A 198 -23.62 -30.45 -0.43
N ASP A 199 -24.37 -30.35 -1.53
CA ASP A 199 -23.85 -30.50 -2.89
C ASP A 199 -23.38 -29.17 -3.47
N GLY A 200 -22.38 -29.20 -4.35
CA GLY A 200 -21.99 -28.03 -5.12
C GLY A 200 -23.04 -27.65 -6.15
N ARG A 201 -23.25 -26.35 -6.30
CA ARG A 201 -24.08 -25.73 -7.34
C ARG A 201 -23.31 -24.60 -8.00
N LEU A 202 -23.27 -24.60 -9.32
CA LEU A 202 -22.72 -23.50 -10.11
C LEU A 202 -23.86 -22.79 -10.84
N GLU A 203 -24.10 -21.54 -10.49
CA GLU A 203 -24.88 -20.62 -11.33
C GLU A 203 -23.94 -19.88 -12.27
N VAL A 204 -24.26 -19.90 -13.56
CA VAL A 204 -23.48 -19.25 -14.61
C VAL A 204 -24.34 -18.18 -15.24
N GLU A 205 -23.82 -16.96 -15.28
CA GLU A 205 -24.39 -15.86 -16.04
C GLU A 205 -23.39 -15.42 -17.11
N ALA A 206 -23.87 -15.23 -18.33
CA ALA A 206 -23.06 -14.69 -19.40
C ALA A 206 -23.86 -13.67 -20.20
N ARG A 207 -23.27 -12.52 -20.50
CA ARG A 207 -23.88 -11.55 -21.43
C ARG A 207 -23.36 -11.79 -22.83
N LEU A 208 -24.29 -12.02 -23.74
CA LEU A 208 -24.05 -12.16 -25.16
C LEU A 208 -24.40 -10.87 -25.87
N ARG A 209 -23.66 -10.55 -26.92
CA ARG A 209 -23.90 -9.41 -27.79
C ARG A 209 -23.92 -9.88 -29.23
N ASN A 210 -24.96 -9.49 -29.97
CA ASN A 210 -24.97 -9.67 -31.41
C ASN A 210 -24.34 -8.45 -32.10
N LEU A 211 -23.17 -8.66 -32.68
CA LEU A 211 -22.43 -7.66 -33.43
C LEU A 211 -22.99 -7.47 -34.86
N ASP A 212 -23.80 -8.40 -35.37
CA ASP A 212 -24.49 -8.25 -36.66
C ASP A 212 -25.76 -7.39 -36.52
N GLY A 213 -26.16 -6.73 -37.61
CA GLY A 213 -27.42 -5.96 -37.66
C GLY A 213 -28.65 -6.83 -37.86
N ARG A 214 -28.50 -8.10 -38.21
CA ARG A 214 -29.58 -9.08 -38.40
C ARG A 214 -29.81 -9.88 -37.13
N GLN A 215 -31.00 -10.48 -37.02
CA GLN A 215 -31.26 -11.47 -35.97
C GLN A 215 -30.31 -12.67 -36.13
N MET A 216 -29.77 -13.13 -35.01
CA MET A 216 -28.93 -14.33 -34.94
C MET A 216 -29.58 -15.35 -34.01
N ASP A 217 -29.79 -16.54 -34.55
CA ASP A 217 -30.18 -17.74 -33.82
C ASP A 217 -28.95 -18.62 -33.62
N GLY A 218 -28.85 -19.29 -32.48
CA GLY A 218 -27.70 -20.11 -32.15
C GLY A 218 -27.83 -20.79 -30.80
N GLU A 219 -26.70 -21.24 -30.26
CA GLU A 219 -26.62 -21.83 -28.93
C GLU A 219 -25.39 -21.34 -28.17
N VAL A 220 -25.47 -21.40 -26.84
CA VAL A 220 -24.33 -21.26 -25.95
C VAL A 220 -24.12 -22.58 -25.21
N GLU A 221 -22.90 -23.08 -25.25
CA GLU A 221 -22.45 -24.31 -24.59
C GLU A 221 -21.41 -23.96 -23.52
N LEU A 222 -21.70 -24.33 -22.27
CA LEU A 222 -20.73 -24.35 -21.17
C LEU A 222 -20.09 -25.74 -21.11
N VAL A 223 -18.77 -25.79 -21.05
CA VAL A 223 -17.98 -27.00 -20.83
C VAL A 223 -17.12 -26.80 -19.58
N VAL A 224 -17.27 -27.68 -18.59
CA VAL A 224 -16.44 -27.66 -17.38
C VAL A 224 -15.55 -28.90 -17.38
N ALA A 225 -14.23 -28.67 -17.45
CA ALA A 225 -13.24 -29.74 -17.40
C ALA A 225 -12.99 -30.20 -15.95
N GLY A 226 -12.61 -31.47 -15.77
CA GLY A 226 -12.10 -31.98 -14.49
C GLY A 226 -13.14 -32.44 -13.46
N SER A 227 -14.44 -32.46 -13.80
CA SER A 227 -15.51 -33.01 -12.95
C SER A 227 -15.68 -34.54 -13.01
N GLY A 228 -14.78 -35.27 -13.70
CA GLY A 228 -14.88 -36.73 -13.94
C GLY A 228 -14.12 -37.19 -15.20
N ARG A 229 -14.43 -38.40 -15.70
CA ARG A 229 -13.83 -38.96 -16.94
C ARG A 229 -14.28 -38.29 -18.23
N ASP A 230 -15.48 -37.71 -18.25
CA ASP A 230 -16.01 -36.86 -19.32
C ASP A 230 -16.46 -35.54 -18.67
N GLY A 231 -15.93 -34.40 -19.12
CA GLY A 231 -16.27 -33.08 -18.57
C GLY A 231 -17.78 -32.76 -18.67
N LEU A 232 -18.32 -31.99 -17.73
CA LEU A 232 -19.72 -31.58 -17.72
C LEU A 232 -20.00 -30.61 -18.87
N ARG A 233 -21.14 -30.78 -19.55
CA ARG A 233 -21.56 -29.91 -20.67
C ARG A 233 -23.02 -29.50 -20.49
N LEU A 234 -23.33 -28.24 -20.76
CA LEU A 234 -24.68 -27.71 -20.77
C LEU A 234 -24.87 -26.79 -21.97
N ARG A 235 -25.98 -26.95 -22.68
CA ARG A 235 -26.33 -26.13 -23.85
C ARG A 235 -27.61 -25.36 -23.61
N ARG A 236 -27.69 -24.17 -24.19
CA ARG A 236 -28.88 -23.32 -24.18
C ARG A 236 -29.03 -22.60 -25.52
N GLU A 237 -30.20 -22.73 -26.13
CA GLU A 237 -30.53 -21.97 -27.34
C GLU A 237 -30.66 -20.48 -27.03
N VAL A 238 -30.24 -19.65 -28.00
CA VAL A 238 -30.27 -18.19 -27.90
C VAL A 238 -30.78 -17.57 -29.20
N ARG A 239 -31.52 -16.47 -29.06
CA ARG A 239 -32.07 -15.70 -30.18
C ARG A 239 -31.87 -14.22 -29.89
N LEU A 240 -30.91 -13.61 -30.58
CA LEU A 240 -30.48 -12.25 -30.36
C LEU A 240 -30.89 -11.37 -31.55
N GLY A 241 -31.64 -10.30 -31.29
CA GLY A 241 -31.87 -9.25 -32.29
C GLY A 241 -30.55 -8.60 -32.72
N GLY A 242 -30.54 -7.95 -33.89
CA GLY A 242 -29.35 -7.24 -34.36
C GLY A 242 -28.92 -6.13 -33.40
N GLY A 243 -27.64 -6.08 -33.03
CA GLY A 243 -27.11 -5.12 -32.05
C GLY A 243 -27.58 -5.31 -30.60
N MET A 244 -28.41 -6.32 -30.32
CA MET A 244 -28.97 -6.54 -28.98
C MET A 244 -27.99 -7.27 -28.07
N GLU A 245 -28.11 -6.98 -26.77
CA GLU A 245 -27.48 -7.72 -25.69
C GLU A 245 -28.51 -8.63 -25.00
N GLN A 246 -28.09 -9.82 -24.58
CA GLN A 246 -28.92 -10.73 -23.78
C GLN A 246 -28.05 -11.42 -22.72
N THR A 247 -28.50 -11.41 -21.48
CA THR A 247 -27.91 -12.23 -20.42
C THR A 247 -28.56 -13.61 -20.41
N VAL A 248 -27.76 -14.66 -20.48
CA VAL A 248 -28.18 -16.05 -20.31
C VAL A 248 -27.76 -16.56 -18.95
N THR A 249 -28.64 -17.34 -18.32
CA THR A 249 -28.37 -17.97 -17.02
C THR A 249 -28.42 -19.48 -17.16
N MET A 250 -27.52 -20.19 -16.49
CA MET A 250 -27.43 -21.64 -16.49
C MET A 250 -27.16 -22.13 -15.07
N ARG A 251 -27.59 -23.34 -14.73
CA ARG A 251 -27.36 -23.94 -13.41
C ARG A 251 -26.89 -25.37 -13.57
N LEU A 252 -25.79 -25.71 -12.91
CA LEU A 252 -25.19 -27.04 -12.94
C LEU A 252 -25.02 -27.59 -11.52
N ALA A 253 -25.30 -28.88 -11.38
CA ALA A 253 -25.04 -29.65 -10.17
C ALA A 253 -23.62 -30.21 -10.20
N PHE A 254 -22.92 -30.10 -9.07
CA PHE A 254 -21.63 -30.73 -8.82
C PHE A 254 -21.73 -31.60 -7.57
N PRO A 255 -22.27 -32.83 -7.68
CA PRO A 255 -22.14 -33.84 -6.64
C PRO A 255 -20.65 -34.03 -6.35
N ASP A 256 -20.27 -34.12 -5.08
CA ASP A 256 -18.88 -34.26 -4.64
C ASP A 256 -17.96 -33.08 -5.03
N ALA A 257 -18.51 -31.86 -5.13
CA ALA A 257 -17.72 -30.66 -5.34
C ALA A 257 -16.58 -30.54 -4.31
N ARG A 258 -15.36 -30.42 -4.82
CA ARG A 258 -14.17 -30.28 -3.99
C ARG A 258 -13.96 -28.81 -3.66
N ARG A 259 -13.71 -28.53 -2.40
CA ARG A 259 -13.46 -27.18 -1.90
C ARG A 259 -12.07 -26.69 -2.33
N TRP A 260 -12.00 -25.40 -2.62
CA TRP A 260 -10.76 -24.65 -2.61
C TRP A 260 -10.43 -24.25 -1.18
N GLU A 261 -9.18 -24.48 -0.80
CA GLU A 261 -8.67 -24.13 0.52
C GLU A 261 -7.52 -23.12 0.43
N PRO A 262 -7.40 -22.20 1.40
CA PRO A 262 -6.18 -21.44 1.61
C PRO A 262 -4.97 -22.38 1.76
N TRP A 263 -3.77 -21.93 1.39
CA TRP A 263 -2.59 -22.79 1.28
C TRP A 263 -2.23 -23.52 2.57
N ARG A 264 -2.52 -22.92 3.72
CA ARG A 264 -2.26 -23.52 5.05
C ARG A 264 -3.32 -24.53 5.51
N LEU A 265 -4.46 -24.61 4.82
CA LEU A 265 -5.64 -25.38 5.26
C LEU A 265 -5.99 -26.58 4.38
N GLY A 266 -5.36 -26.71 3.20
CA GLY A 266 -5.62 -27.83 2.30
C GLY A 266 -5.20 -27.58 0.86
N GLN A 267 -5.90 -28.23 -0.07
CA GLN A 267 -5.62 -28.18 -1.51
C GLN A 267 -6.46 -27.10 -2.21
N GLN A 268 -5.86 -26.49 -3.24
CA GLN A 268 -6.46 -25.39 -4.02
C GLN A 268 -7.21 -25.96 -5.23
N HIS A 269 -8.35 -26.62 -5.02
CA HIS A 269 -9.08 -27.21 -6.14
C HIS A 269 -9.79 -26.11 -6.96
N VAL A 270 -9.32 -25.90 -8.19
CA VAL A 270 -9.86 -24.92 -9.15
C VAL A 270 -10.45 -25.67 -10.35
N TYR A 271 -11.63 -25.25 -10.79
CA TYR A 271 -12.31 -25.77 -11.97
C TYR A 271 -12.13 -24.80 -13.15
N HIS A 272 -12.06 -25.35 -14.36
CA HIS A 272 -11.97 -24.58 -15.60
C HIS A 272 -13.30 -24.64 -16.36
N ALA A 273 -13.80 -23.48 -16.77
CA ALA A 273 -15.03 -23.33 -17.54
C ALA A 273 -14.74 -22.68 -18.90
N ASP A 274 -15.05 -23.39 -19.97
CA ASP A 274 -15.11 -22.87 -21.33
C ASP A 274 -16.56 -22.53 -21.67
N LEU A 275 -16.82 -21.32 -22.17
CA LEU A 275 -18.10 -20.92 -22.71
C LEU A 275 -17.96 -20.66 -24.22
N VAL A 276 -18.77 -21.37 -25.00
CA VAL A 276 -18.73 -21.34 -26.46
C VAL A 276 -20.08 -20.88 -27.00
N ALA A 277 -20.12 -19.81 -27.77
CA ALA A 277 -21.30 -19.42 -28.53
C ALA A 277 -21.18 -19.92 -29.97
N ARG A 278 -22.24 -20.52 -30.50
CA ARG A 278 -22.32 -21.04 -31.87
C ARG A 278 -23.49 -20.42 -32.62
N GLY A 279 -23.32 -20.23 -33.92
CA GLY A 279 -24.42 -19.88 -34.82
C GLY A 279 -25.33 -21.08 -35.11
N ALA A 280 -26.48 -20.83 -35.75
CA ALA A 280 -27.42 -21.89 -36.15
C ALA A 280 -26.83 -22.95 -37.09
N ASP A 281 -25.76 -22.62 -37.83
CA ASP A 281 -25.01 -23.55 -38.68
C ASP A 281 -24.00 -24.42 -37.91
N GLY A 282 -23.91 -24.25 -36.59
CA GLY A 282 -22.98 -24.95 -35.70
C GLY A 282 -21.57 -24.34 -35.67
N SER A 283 -21.30 -23.32 -36.49
CA SER A 283 -20.00 -22.63 -36.51
C SER A 283 -19.74 -21.92 -35.18
N GLU A 284 -18.49 -21.95 -34.72
CA GLU A 284 -18.10 -21.27 -33.48
C GLU A 284 -18.03 -19.76 -33.73
N SER A 285 -18.84 -19.01 -32.98
CA SER A 285 -18.88 -17.56 -33.06
C SER A 285 -17.93 -16.93 -32.06
N SER A 286 -17.98 -17.36 -30.81
CA SER A 286 -17.07 -16.89 -29.76
C SER A 286 -16.77 -17.99 -28.77
N ARG A 287 -15.60 -17.88 -28.15
CA ARG A 287 -15.16 -18.76 -27.08
C ARG A 287 -14.36 -17.96 -26.09
N ILE A 288 -14.72 -18.10 -24.82
CA ILE A 288 -13.99 -17.56 -23.68
C ILE A 288 -13.81 -18.67 -22.65
N ASP A 289 -12.84 -18.51 -21.77
CA ASP A 289 -12.59 -19.39 -20.65
C ASP A 289 -12.30 -18.57 -19.39
N ASP A 290 -12.70 -19.12 -18.25
CA ASP A 290 -12.29 -18.64 -16.96
C ASP A 290 -12.22 -19.79 -15.94
N VAL A 291 -11.80 -19.46 -14.73
CA VAL A 291 -11.72 -20.40 -13.61
C VAL A 291 -12.78 -20.09 -12.56
N PHE A 292 -13.14 -21.08 -11.76
CA PHE A 292 -13.95 -20.87 -10.55
C PHE A 292 -13.58 -21.91 -9.50
N ALA A 293 -13.98 -21.67 -8.26
CA ALA A 293 -13.78 -22.66 -7.21
C ALA A 293 -14.85 -22.61 -6.12
N PHE A 294 -15.19 -23.77 -5.56
CA PHE A 294 -16.14 -23.85 -4.47
C PHE A 294 -15.48 -23.52 -3.14
N ARG A 295 -15.93 -22.46 -2.49
CA ARG A 295 -15.58 -22.14 -1.10
C ARG A 295 -16.70 -21.34 -0.45
N GLU A 296 -16.74 -21.35 0.87
CA GLU A 296 -17.65 -20.51 1.64
C GLU A 296 -16.83 -19.53 2.47
N LEU A 297 -17.25 -18.27 2.49
CA LEU A 297 -16.74 -17.28 3.44
C LEU A 297 -17.86 -16.97 4.43
N SER A 298 -17.49 -16.81 5.70
CA SER A 298 -18.34 -16.17 6.68
C SER A 298 -17.57 -15.03 7.34
N TRP A 299 -18.27 -13.93 7.58
CA TRP A 299 -17.67 -12.72 8.10
C TRP A 299 -18.65 -11.93 8.95
N ASP A 300 -18.12 -11.17 9.90
CA ASP A 300 -18.83 -10.09 10.60
C ASP A 300 -17.85 -8.93 10.78
N ILE A 301 -17.99 -7.89 9.95
CA ILE A 301 -17.07 -6.76 9.87
C ILE A 301 -17.83 -5.48 10.19
N GLY A 302 -17.28 -4.69 11.10
CA GLY A 302 -17.77 -3.36 11.45
C GLY A 302 -16.85 -2.67 12.44
N PRO A 303 -17.20 -1.45 12.90
CA PRO A 303 -16.30 -0.59 13.69
C PRO A 303 -15.79 -1.19 15.01
N ARG A 304 -16.47 -2.21 15.54
CA ARG A 304 -16.14 -2.87 16.82
C ARG A 304 -16.19 -4.39 16.75
N ARG A 305 -16.30 -4.95 15.55
CA ARG A 305 -16.44 -6.39 15.35
C ARG A 305 -15.68 -6.78 14.10
N TRP A 306 -14.89 -7.83 14.22
CA TRP A 306 -14.22 -8.45 13.11
C TRP A 306 -14.29 -9.95 13.32
N SER A 307 -14.71 -10.68 12.31
CA SER A 307 -14.53 -12.12 12.22
C SER A 307 -14.47 -12.51 10.76
N PHE A 308 -13.65 -13.50 10.46
CA PHE A 308 -13.46 -14.00 9.10
C PHE A 308 -13.13 -15.49 9.15
N ALA A 309 -13.83 -16.29 8.35
CA ALA A 309 -13.61 -17.71 8.23
C ALA A 309 -13.73 -18.17 6.78
N VAL A 310 -12.94 -19.19 6.43
CA VAL A 310 -12.99 -19.88 5.14
C VAL A 310 -13.44 -21.31 5.39
N ASN A 311 -14.48 -21.75 4.68
CA ASN A 311 -15.08 -23.08 4.83
C ASN A 311 -15.41 -23.42 6.30
N GLY A 312 -15.96 -22.45 7.03
CA GLY A 312 -16.34 -22.57 8.45
C GLY A 312 -15.18 -22.52 9.45
N ARG A 313 -13.93 -22.32 8.99
CA ARG A 313 -12.74 -22.28 9.84
C ARG A 313 -12.22 -20.84 10.02
N PRO A 314 -12.24 -20.27 11.24
CA PRO A 314 -11.76 -18.91 11.47
C PRO A 314 -10.26 -18.81 11.23
N MET A 315 -9.81 -17.67 10.69
CA MET A 315 -8.40 -17.45 10.38
C MET A 315 -7.90 -16.12 10.93
N PHE A 316 -6.78 -16.18 11.65
CA PHE A 316 -5.95 -15.00 11.87
C PHE A 316 -5.13 -14.76 10.60
N LEU A 317 -5.30 -13.61 9.97
CA LEU A 317 -4.67 -13.30 8.69
C LEU A 317 -3.25 -12.78 8.92
N ARG A 318 -2.26 -13.65 8.70
CA ARG A 318 -0.84 -13.28 8.63
C ARG A 318 -0.59 -12.68 7.24
N GLY A 319 -0.49 -11.37 7.14
CA GLY A 319 -0.56 -10.67 5.85
C GLY A 319 0.66 -9.83 5.51
N ALA A 320 0.67 -9.33 4.27
CA ALA A 320 1.51 -8.22 3.84
C ALA A 320 0.80 -7.37 2.78
N CYS A 321 1.07 -6.08 2.77
CA CYS A 321 0.69 -5.20 1.67
C CYS A 321 1.53 -5.50 0.43
N TYR A 322 0.93 -5.39 -0.74
CA TYR A 322 1.56 -5.63 -2.03
C TYR A 322 1.25 -4.48 -2.97
N ALA A 323 2.31 -3.88 -3.52
CA ALA A 323 2.23 -2.98 -4.64
C ALA A 323 3.03 -3.60 -5.80
N PRO A 324 2.61 -3.41 -7.06
CA PRO A 324 3.45 -3.79 -8.19
C PRO A 324 4.72 -2.96 -8.18
N ALA A 325 5.73 -3.36 -8.98
CA ALA A 325 6.72 -2.36 -9.34
C ALA A 325 6.01 -1.15 -9.97
N TYR A 326 6.65 0.02 -10.03
CA TYR A 326 6.11 1.20 -10.73
C TYR A 326 5.85 0.91 -12.22
N ARG A 327 6.22 -0.30 -12.67
CA ARG A 327 5.83 -1.01 -13.88
C ARG A 327 5.07 -2.29 -13.54
N LEU A 328 3.99 -2.58 -14.26
CA LEU A 328 3.10 -3.73 -14.01
C LEU A 328 3.61 -5.09 -14.55
N ASP A 329 4.88 -5.21 -14.89
CA ASP A 329 5.49 -6.37 -15.58
C ASP A 329 6.12 -7.42 -14.64
N GLU A 330 6.44 -7.08 -13.39
CA GLU A 330 7.04 -7.99 -12.42
C GLU A 330 6.13 -8.33 -11.23
N LEU A 331 5.41 -9.45 -11.32
CA LEU A 331 4.40 -9.84 -10.33
C LEU A 331 4.56 -11.29 -9.90
N ARG A 332 4.71 -11.54 -8.59
CA ARG A 332 4.67 -12.89 -8.02
C ARG A 332 3.97 -12.87 -6.65
N PRO A 333 2.83 -13.59 -6.50
CA PRO A 333 2.11 -13.63 -5.22
C PRO A 333 2.68 -14.63 -4.21
N ASP A 334 3.73 -15.41 -4.54
CA ASP A 334 4.27 -16.43 -3.63
C ASP A 334 5.03 -15.79 -2.46
N ALA A 335 4.31 -15.65 -1.34
CA ALA A 335 4.81 -15.19 -0.06
C ALA A 335 4.79 -16.29 1.01
N LYS A 336 4.50 -17.55 0.64
CA LYS A 336 4.32 -18.67 1.57
C LYS A 336 5.57 -18.97 2.37
N LYS A 337 6.75 -18.77 1.78
CA LYS A 337 8.06 -18.94 2.44
C LYS A 337 8.22 -18.04 3.68
N ALA A 338 7.50 -16.92 3.72
CA ALA A 338 7.45 -16.01 4.87
C ALA A 338 6.24 -16.25 5.78
N ASN A 339 5.54 -17.39 5.63
CA ASN A 339 4.33 -17.75 6.37
C ASN A 339 3.17 -16.76 6.21
N ILE A 340 3.08 -16.09 5.05
CA ILE A 340 2.00 -15.15 4.72
C ILE A 340 0.80 -15.91 4.13
N ASP A 341 -0.38 -15.61 4.65
CA ASP A 341 -1.69 -16.16 4.28
C ASP A 341 -2.49 -15.24 3.34
N ALA A 342 -2.25 -13.93 3.42
CA ALA A 342 -3.00 -12.93 2.67
C ALA A 342 -2.12 -11.78 2.14
N LEU A 343 -2.44 -11.31 0.94
CA LEU A 343 -1.86 -10.09 0.35
C LEU A 343 -2.95 -9.02 0.24
N ARG A 344 -2.62 -7.78 0.59
CA ARG A 344 -3.47 -6.63 0.27
C ARG A 344 -2.89 -5.89 -0.92
N VAL A 345 -3.59 -5.87 -2.04
CA VAL A 345 -3.21 -5.08 -3.21
C VAL A 345 -3.60 -3.63 -2.94
N VAL A 346 -2.62 -2.81 -2.56
CA VAL A 346 -2.87 -1.46 -2.04
C VAL A 346 -3.16 -0.50 -3.20
N ALA A 347 -4.32 0.16 -3.16
CA ALA A 347 -4.79 1.18 -4.10
C ALA A 347 -4.35 0.96 -5.57
N ASN A 348 -4.47 -0.27 -6.08
CA ASN A 348 -4.01 -0.66 -7.41
C ASN A 348 -4.77 -1.90 -7.91
N VAL A 349 -4.82 -2.11 -9.22
CA VAL A 349 -5.38 -3.32 -9.85
C VAL A 349 -4.31 -3.97 -10.71
N LEU A 350 -3.96 -5.21 -10.38
CA LEU A 350 -2.90 -5.93 -11.05
C LEU A 350 -3.42 -6.65 -12.32
N PRO A 351 -2.52 -7.07 -13.22
CA PRO A 351 -2.83 -8.05 -14.26
C PRO A 351 -3.54 -9.30 -13.71
N ARG A 352 -4.53 -9.79 -14.45
CA ARG A 352 -5.35 -10.97 -14.09
C ARG A 352 -4.53 -12.21 -13.73
N ASP A 353 -3.34 -12.37 -14.33
CA ASP A 353 -2.46 -13.50 -14.07
C ASP A 353 -1.96 -13.53 -12.61
N PHE A 354 -1.82 -12.37 -11.95
CA PHE A 354 -1.51 -12.32 -10.52
C PHE A 354 -2.57 -13.01 -9.68
N TYR A 355 -3.86 -12.75 -9.95
CA TYR A 355 -4.97 -13.35 -9.20
C TYR A 355 -5.12 -14.83 -9.52
N ARG A 356 -4.89 -15.24 -10.77
CA ARG A 356 -4.81 -16.67 -11.12
C ARG A 356 -3.71 -17.38 -10.34
N GLN A 357 -2.51 -16.81 -10.29
CA GLN A 357 -1.41 -17.35 -9.49
C GLN A 357 -1.76 -17.38 -7.99
N ALA A 358 -2.51 -16.38 -7.49
CA ALA A 358 -3.00 -16.37 -6.11
C ALA A 358 -4.04 -17.48 -5.84
N ASP A 359 -4.95 -17.72 -6.78
CA ASP A 359 -5.93 -18.81 -6.72
C ASP A 359 -5.23 -20.18 -6.65
N GLU A 360 -4.30 -20.43 -7.57
CA GLU A 360 -3.51 -21.67 -7.63
C GLU A 360 -2.61 -21.84 -6.40
N ALA A 361 -2.10 -20.72 -5.86
CA ALA A 361 -1.29 -20.74 -4.66
C ALA A 361 -2.13 -20.89 -3.39
N GLY A 362 -3.42 -20.59 -3.37
CA GLY A 362 -4.18 -20.59 -2.10
C GLY A 362 -3.87 -19.35 -1.26
N MET A 363 -3.44 -18.26 -1.89
CA MET A 363 -3.16 -16.98 -1.26
C MET A 363 -4.44 -16.16 -1.22
N LEU A 364 -4.80 -15.62 -0.04
CA LEU A 364 -5.96 -14.73 0.07
C LEU A 364 -5.59 -13.32 -0.40
N VAL A 365 -6.54 -12.60 -0.98
CA VAL A 365 -6.33 -11.26 -1.53
C VAL A 365 -7.38 -10.29 -1.00
N PHE A 366 -6.91 -9.18 -0.43
CA PHE A 366 -7.71 -7.97 -0.23
C PHE A 366 -7.46 -7.06 -1.42
N GLN A 367 -8.52 -6.68 -2.12
CA GLN A 367 -8.42 -5.94 -3.36
C GLN A 367 -8.98 -4.52 -3.19
N ASP A 368 -8.09 -3.53 -3.26
CA ASP A 368 -8.46 -2.12 -3.22
C ASP A 368 -8.88 -1.62 -4.61
N LEU A 369 -9.85 -0.72 -4.68
CA LEU A 369 -10.01 0.16 -5.84
C LEU A 369 -8.80 1.12 -5.90
N PRO A 370 -8.35 1.61 -7.07
CA PRO A 370 -7.20 2.50 -7.16
C PRO A 370 -7.52 3.96 -6.73
N LEU A 371 -7.97 4.09 -5.48
CA LEU A 371 -8.20 5.33 -4.75
C LEU A 371 -7.31 5.38 -3.51
N THR A 372 -6.56 6.47 -3.34
CA THR A 372 -5.77 6.72 -2.12
C THR A 372 -5.77 8.20 -1.76
N GLY A 373 -5.88 8.51 -0.46
CA GLY A 373 -5.79 9.87 0.07
C GLY A 373 -6.96 10.77 -0.33
N THR A 374 -6.68 12.06 -0.57
CA THR A 374 -7.74 13.06 -0.84
C THR A 374 -7.97 13.24 -2.34
N TYR A 375 -9.24 13.37 -2.76
CA TYR A 375 -9.64 13.73 -4.11
C TYR A 375 -10.46 15.03 -4.13
N VAL A 376 -10.26 15.82 -5.19
CA VAL A 376 -11.05 17.02 -5.55
C VAL A 376 -11.11 18.08 -4.42
N TYR A 377 -10.03 18.23 -3.64
CA TYR A 377 -9.94 19.29 -2.63
C TYR A 377 -10.03 20.69 -3.27
N HIS A 378 -11.00 21.50 -2.87
CA HIS A 378 -11.34 22.77 -3.53
C HIS A 378 -11.53 22.68 -5.06
N GLY A 379 -11.88 21.50 -5.57
CA GLY A 379 -12.14 21.31 -6.99
C GLY A 379 -13.49 21.88 -7.44
N ARG A 380 -13.66 22.01 -8.74
CA ARG A 380 -14.90 22.49 -9.37
C ARG A 380 -15.96 21.37 -9.42
N ASN A 381 -17.24 21.74 -9.52
CA ASN A 381 -18.35 20.77 -9.56
C ASN A 381 -18.26 19.78 -10.73
N ASP A 382 -17.67 20.17 -11.87
CA ASP A 382 -17.42 19.28 -13.00
C ASP A 382 -16.30 18.26 -12.73
N GLU A 383 -15.25 18.65 -11.99
CA GLU A 383 -14.17 17.76 -11.55
C GLU A 383 -14.66 16.73 -10.53
N ALA A 384 -15.50 17.18 -9.60
CA ALA A 384 -16.23 16.35 -8.65
C ALA A 384 -17.05 15.25 -9.36
N ARG A 385 -17.93 15.65 -10.28
CA ARG A 385 -18.74 14.68 -11.05
C ARG A 385 -17.89 13.72 -11.88
N PHE A 386 -16.79 14.21 -12.45
CA PHE A 386 -15.86 13.37 -13.19
C PHE A 386 -15.25 12.30 -12.29
N PHE A 387 -14.71 12.68 -11.12
CA PHE A 387 -14.15 11.75 -10.14
C PHE A 387 -15.16 10.68 -9.72
N GLU A 388 -16.38 11.11 -9.36
CA GLU A 388 -17.45 10.21 -8.93
C GLU A 388 -17.82 9.17 -10.00
N ASN A 389 -18.00 9.63 -11.24
CA ASN A 389 -18.34 8.74 -12.36
C ASN A 389 -17.19 7.78 -12.68
N ALA A 390 -15.97 8.31 -12.74
CA ALA A 390 -14.77 7.52 -13.03
C ALA A 390 -14.54 6.42 -11.98
N ALA A 391 -14.73 6.72 -10.69
CA ALA A 391 -14.60 5.74 -9.61
C ALA A 391 -15.65 4.61 -9.74
N ARG A 392 -16.90 4.95 -10.04
CA ARG A 392 -18.00 3.98 -10.23
C ARG A 392 -17.80 3.10 -11.46
N GLU A 393 -17.42 3.71 -12.58
CA GLU A 393 -17.17 2.98 -13.84
C GLU A 393 -16.01 1.98 -13.67
N GLN A 394 -14.89 2.43 -13.11
CA GLN A 394 -13.74 1.55 -12.86
C GLN A 394 -14.04 0.46 -11.82
N GLN A 395 -14.88 0.72 -10.81
CA GLN A 395 -15.32 -0.30 -9.88
C GLN A 395 -16.07 -1.44 -10.61
N VAL A 396 -17.03 -1.10 -11.48
CA VAL A 396 -17.81 -2.09 -12.23
C VAL A 396 -16.90 -2.91 -13.14
N GLU A 397 -15.93 -2.27 -13.81
CA GLU A 397 -14.93 -2.96 -14.63
C GLU A 397 -14.06 -3.91 -13.79
N MET A 398 -13.56 -3.43 -12.65
CA MET A 398 -12.70 -4.21 -11.75
C MET A 398 -13.43 -5.45 -11.23
N VAL A 399 -14.63 -5.29 -10.68
CA VAL A 399 -15.41 -6.42 -10.15
C VAL A 399 -15.74 -7.39 -11.28
N THR A 400 -16.18 -6.91 -12.44
CA THR A 400 -16.53 -7.81 -13.55
C THR A 400 -15.31 -8.58 -14.09
N MET A 401 -14.13 -7.96 -14.08
CA MET A 401 -12.88 -8.61 -14.49
C MET A 401 -12.40 -9.66 -13.48
N LEU A 402 -12.65 -9.43 -12.19
CA LEU A 402 -12.01 -10.18 -11.10
C LEU A 402 -12.96 -11.09 -10.31
N HIS A 403 -14.28 -11.03 -10.57
CA HIS A 403 -15.33 -11.73 -9.82
C HIS A 403 -15.07 -13.23 -9.63
N ASN A 404 -14.52 -13.88 -10.65
CA ASN A 404 -14.36 -15.33 -10.71
C ASN A 404 -13.16 -15.83 -9.88
N HIS A 405 -12.28 -14.96 -9.37
CA HIS A 405 -11.08 -15.34 -8.62
C HIS A 405 -11.43 -15.71 -7.16
N PRO A 406 -11.31 -16.98 -6.73
CA PRO A 406 -11.55 -17.39 -5.35
C PRO A 406 -10.58 -16.76 -4.34
N SER A 407 -9.35 -16.40 -4.74
CA SER A 407 -8.36 -15.77 -3.86
C SER A 407 -8.84 -14.44 -3.27
N ILE A 408 -9.63 -13.66 -4.01
CA ILE A 408 -10.15 -12.38 -3.50
C ILE A 408 -11.19 -12.66 -2.43
N VAL A 409 -11.00 -12.11 -1.23
CA VAL A 409 -11.88 -12.35 -0.07
C VAL A 409 -12.41 -11.07 0.57
N LEU A 410 -11.94 -9.90 0.14
CA LEU A 410 -12.41 -8.60 0.63
C LEU A 410 -12.22 -7.54 -0.47
N TRP A 411 -13.25 -6.72 -0.68
CA TRP A 411 -13.16 -5.51 -1.50
C TRP A 411 -12.96 -4.28 -0.61
N VAL A 412 -12.06 -3.38 -1.01
CA VAL A 412 -11.78 -2.13 -0.29
C VAL A 412 -12.01 -0.96 -1.25
N ALA A 413 -12.85 0.01 -0.88
CA ALA A 413 -13.16 1.11 -1.78
C ALA A 413 -12.10 2.22 -1.81
N HIS A 414 -11.45 2.54 -0.69
CA HIS A 414 -10.50 3.65 -0.62
C HIS A 414 -9.40 3.39 0.41
N ASP A 415 -8.15 3.62 0.03
CA ASP A 415 -7.01 3.64 0.95
C ASP A 415 -6.84 5.02 1.60
N GLU A 416 -6.90 5.11 2.93
CA GLU A 416 -6.64 6.33 3.69
C GLU A 416 -7.39 7.61 3.25
N PRO A 417 -8.72 7.60 3.05
CA PRO A 417 -9.45 8.79 2.62
C PRO A 417 -9.43 9.93 3.66
N PRO A 418 -9.77 11.17 3.27
CA PRO A 418 -9.66 12.35 4.13
C PRO A 418 -10.63 12.36 5.32
N TRP A 419 -11.67 11.53 5.30
CA TRP A 419 -12.66 11.47 6.39
C TRP A 419 -12.25 10.55 7.53
N LEU A 420 -11.14 9.81 7.41
CA LEU A 420 -10.56 9.10 8.54
C LEU A 420 -10.07 10.08 9.61
N ALA A 421 -10.21 9.71 10.87
CA ALA A 421 -9.78 10.55 11.99
C ALA A 421 -8.28 10.89 11.94
N THR A 422 -7.45 9.98 11.40
CA THR A 422 -6.01 10.18 11.17
C THR A 422 -5.71 11.25 10.11
N ASN A 423 -6.64 11.49 9.19
CA ASN A 423 -6.48 12.39 8.04
C ASN A 423 -7.39 13.63 8.08
N PHE A 424 -8.24 13.75 9.11
CA PHE A 424 -9.26 14.80 9.21
C PHE A 424 -8.69 16.23 9.16
N GLU A 425 -7.42 16.41 9.54
CA GLU A 425 -6.73 17.69 9.54
C GLU A 425 -6.32 18.18 8.14
N LEU A 426 -6.38 17.29 7.14
CA LEU A 426 -5.99 17.55 5.76
C LEU A 426 -7.17 18.03 4.89
N GLY A 427 -8.40 18.03 5.42
CA GLY A 427 -9.63 18.11 4.62
C GLY A 427 -10.50 19.35 4.86
N ASP A 428 -10.95 19.98 3.77
CA ASP A 428 -12.07 20.91 3.78
C ASP A 428 -13.36 20.11 3.97
N VAL A 429 -14.32 20.67 4.72
CA VAL A 429 -15.54 19.96 5.12
C VAL A 429 -16.31 19.43 3.90
N HIS A 430 -16.27 20.12 2.76
CA HIS A 430 -16.98 19.68 1.56
C HIS A 430 -16.28 18.48 0.90
N ALA A 431 -14.95 18.54 0.74
CA ALA A 431 -14.17 17.44 0.19
C ALA A 431 -14.29 16.17 1.06
N VAL A 432 -14.23 16.32 2.39
CA VAL A 432 -14.41 15.24 3.37
C VAL A 432 -15.77 14.57 3.20
N ARG A 433 -16.85 15.35 3.12
CA ARG A 433 -18.22 14.83 2.95
C ARG A 433 -18.40 14.12 1.61
N GLN A 434 -17.87 14.71 0.53
CA GLN A 434 -17.96 14.12 -0.80
C GLN A 434 -17.27 12.75 -0.86
N ASN A 435 -15.99 12.69 -0.45
CA ASN A 435 -15.23 11.43 -0.46
C ASN A 435 -15.95 10.38 0.41
N HIS A 436 -16.43 10.75 1.61
CA HIS A 436 -17.21 9.84 2.44
C HIS A 436 -18.47 9.31 1.74
N SER A 437 -19.27 10.18 1.09
CA SER A 437 -20.47 9.74 0.37
C SER A 437 -20.14 8.78 -0.77
N VAL A 438 -19.11 9.08 -1.57
CA VAL A 438 -18.67 8.22 -2.68
C VAL A 438 -18.19 6.87 -2.17
N ASP A 439 -17.37 6.86 -1.11
CA ASP A 439 -16.81 5.64 -0.55
C ASP A 439 -17.88 4.71 0.04
N GLN A 440 -18.92 5.27 0.69
CA GLN A 440 -20.07 4.48 1.16
C GLN A 440 -20.88 3.93 0.00
N ASP A 441 -21.11 4.71 -1.06
CA ASP A 441 -21.83 4.22 -2.24
C ASP A 441 -21.04 3.13 -2.97
N LEU A 442 -19.71 3.28 -3.09
CA LEU A 442 -18.83 2.27 -3.65
C LEU A 442 -18.89 1.00 -2.80
N LYS A 443 -18.82 1.09 -1.48
CA LYS A 443 -18.99 -0.07 -0.59
C LYS A 443 -20.31 -0.81 -0.87
N SER A 444 -21.43 -0.10 -0.87
CA SER A 444 -22.74 -0.71 -1.17
C SER A 444 -22.82 -1.29 -2.57
N SER A 445 -22.16 -0.67 -3.55
CA SER A 445 -22.08 -1.19 -4.91
C SER A 445 -21.25 -2.47 -5.00
N PHE A 446 -20.13 -2.59 -4.26
CA PHE A 446 -19.38 -3.85 -4.17
C PHE A 446 -20.25 -4.99 -3.64
N GLU A 447 -20.95 -4.76 -2.53
CA GLU A 447 -21.86 -5.75 -1.91
C GLU A 447 -23.01 -6.16 -2.86
N HIS A 448 -23.44 -5.26 -3.74
CA HIS A 448 -24.44 -5.55 -4.77
C HIS A 448 -23.86 -6.31 -5.97
N LEU A 449 -22.71 -5.89 -6.49
CA LEU A 449 -22.07 -6.48 -7.67
C LEU A 449 -21.50 -7.87 -7.37
N ASP A 450 -21.07 -8.11 -6.13
CA ASP A 450 -20.51 -9.36 -5.66
C ASP A 450 -20.92 -9.66 -4.20
N PRO A 451 -22.13 -10.19 -3.97
CA PRO A 451 -22.63 -10.48 -2.63
C PRO A 451 -21.93 -11.66 -1.94
N SER A 452 -21.02 -12.35 -2.63
CA SER A 452 -20.29 -13.50 -2.09
C SER A 452 -19.08 -13.12 -1.24
N ARG A 453 -18.77 -11.81 -1.14
CA ARG A 453 -17.61 -11.27 -0.44
C ARG A 453 -18.00 -10.01 0.36
N PRO A 454 -17.35 -9.73 1.49
CA PRO A 454 -17.48 -8.46 2.19
C PRO A 454 -16.85 -7.30 1.40
N ALA A 455 -17.30 -6.08 1.72
CA ALA A 455 -16.64 -4.85 1.32
C ALA A 455 -16.50 -3.87 2.49
N ILE A 456 -15.45 -3.04 2.47
CA ILE A 456 -15.26 -1.90 3.38
C ILE A 456 -15.15 -0.59 2.60
N ALA A 457 -15.68 0.49 3.17
CA ALA A 457 -15.64 1.81 2.53
C ALA A 457 -14.22 2.39 2.51
N ALA A 458 -13.42 2.10 3.54
CA ALA A 458 -12.03 2.51 3.58
C ALA A 458 -11.15 1.53 4.36
N SER A 459 -9.91 1.39 3.91
CA SER A 459 -8.84 0.87 4.76
C SER A 459 -8.34 1.98 5.69
N GLY A 460 -8.29 1.68 6.99
CA GLY A 460 -8.02 2.63 8.07
C GLY A 460 -9.28 3.10 8.84
N ASP A 461 -10.47 2.61 8.48
CA ASP A 461 -11.74 2.90 9.19
C ASP A 461 -12.09 1.79 10.20
N VAL A 462 -12.44 0.61 9.70
CA VAL A 462 -12.78 -0.58 10.51
C VAL A 462 -11.56 -1.46 10.81
N ASP A 463 -10.50 -1.28 10.02
CA ASP A 463 -9.14 -1.78 10.18
C ASP A 463 -8.19 -0.61 10.50
N LEU A 464 -6.95 -0.90 10.88
CA LEU A 464 -5.97 0.09 11.33
C LEU A 464 -4.68 0.04 10.51
N HIS A 465 -4.20 1.20 10.10
CA HIS A 465 -2.81 1.42 9.70
C HIS A 465 -1.97 1.79 10.92
N LEU A 466 -1.22 0.83 11.44
CA LEU A 466 -0.44 0.96 12.66
C LEU A 466 0.97 1.47 12.33
N MET A 467 1.12 2.79 12.23
CA MET A 467 2.40 3.44 11.92
C MET A 467 3.19 3.91 13.16
N LEU A 468 2.86 3.34 14.32
CA LEU A 468 3.59 3.57 15.57
C LEU A 468 5.03 3.07 15.46
N GLY A 469 5.98 3.91 15.87
CA GLY A 469 7.40 3.68 15.67
C GLY A 469 7.91 4.10 14.28
N TRP A 470 7.07 4.67 13.41
CA TRP A 470 7.53 5.25 12.15
C TRP A 470 7.08 6.68 11.91
N SER A 471 5.84 6.93 11.49
CA SER A 471 5.27 8.29 11.41
C SER A 471 4.78 8.75 12.77
N ASP A 472 4.35 7.82 13.63
CA ASP A 472 3.66 8.14 14.87
C ASP A 472 4.34 7.55 16.11
N GLY A 473 4.13 8.20 17.26
CA GLY A 473 4.44 7.65 18.59
C GLY A 473 5.86 7.10 18.75
N SER A 474 6.03 6.14 19.66
CA SER A 474 7.22 5.31 19.79
C SER A 474 6.87 3.87 19.42
N TRP A 475 7.86 3.07 19.01
CA TRP A 475 7.63 1.63 18.75
C TRP A 475 7.09 0.91 19.99
N ARG A 476 7.39 1.38 21.21
CA ARG A 476 6.83 0.80 22.46
C ARG A 476 5.32 0.95 22.56
N ASP A 477 4.76 1.98 21.91
CA ASP A 477 3.34 2.28 22.00
C ASP A 477 2.50 1.24 21.24
N ILE A 478 3.13 0.47 20.34
CA ILE A 478 2.53 -0.75 19.75
C ILE A 478 2.06 -1.69 20.86
N GLY A 479 2.85 -1.86 21.93
CA GLY A 479 2.52 -2.69 23.10
C GLY A 479 1.24 -2.27 23.84
N ARG A 480 0.68 -1.10 23.52
CA ARG A 480 -0.47 -0.49 24.21
C ARG A 480 -1.74 -0.46 23.37
N VAL A 481 -1.68 -0.88 22.11
CA VAL A 481 -2.85 -0.92 21.22
C VAL A 481 -3.47 -2.30 21.14
N GLU A 482 -4.79 -2.36 21.00
CA GLU A 482 -5.57 -3.59 20.84
C GLU A 482 -6.50 -3.48 19.63
N PRO A 483 -5.95 -3.48 18.40
CA PRO A 483 -6.73 -3.29 17.18
C PRO A 483 -7.47 -4.56 16.77
N LEU A 484 -8.60 -4.39 16.07
CA LEU A 484 -9.38 -5.49 15.51
C LEU A 484 -8.71 -6.15 14.31
N MET A 485 -8.17 -5.34 13.41
CA MET A 485 -7.48 -5.75 12.20
C MET A 485 -6.41 -4.71 11.89
N VAL A 486 -5.18 -5.14 11.63
CA VAL A 486 -4.09 -4.25 11.20
C VAL A 486 -3.73 -4.57 9.77
N THR A 487 -4.06 -3.68 8.85
CA THR A 487 -3.84 -3.84 7.39
C THR A 487 -2.60 -3.11 6.88
N ALA A 488 -1.86 -2.42 7.76
CA ALA A 488 -0.52 -1.91 7.47
C ALA A 488 0.25 -1.68 8.78
N PHE A 489 1.50 -2.13 8.86
CA PHE A 489 2.46 -1.72 9.89
C PHE A 489 3.89 -1.86 9.37
N GLY A 490 4.80 -0.97 9.76
CA GLY A 490 6.19 -1.09 9.32
C GLY A 490 7.02 0.17 9.50
N ALA A 491 8.25 0.10 8.99
CA ALA A 491 9.22 1.18 8.96
C ALA A 491 10.06 1.06 7.68
N GLN A 492 10.67 2.16 7.20
CA GLN A 492 11.61 2.08 6.09
C GLN A 492 12.96 1.49 6.51
N SER A 493 13.69 0.96 5.54
CA SER A 493 15.11 0.67 5.66
C SER A 493 15.82 0.84 4.32
N LEU A 494 17.14 1.02 4.36
CA LEU A 494 17.97 1.04 3.15
C LEU A 494 18.00 -0.36 2.51
N PRO A 495 18.15 -0.45 1.17
CA PRO A 495 18.39 -1.72 0.51
C PRO A 495 19.70 -2.35 1.01
N ASP A 496 19.86 -3.65 0.76
CA ASP A 496 21.11 -4.34 1.09
C ASP A 496 22.31 -3.64 0.45
N VAL A 497 23.46 -3.60 1.14
CA VAL A 497 24.61 -2.81 0.69
C VAL A 497 25.11 -3.23 -0.69
N ASP A 498 24.94 -4.49 -1.08
CA ASP A 498 25.38 -5.00 -2.38
C ASP A 498 24.26 -5.03 -3.44
N SER A 499 23.07 -4.51 -3.11
CA SER A 499 21.91 -4.45 -4.00
C SER A 499 22.15 -3.64 -5.27
N PRO A 500 21.70 -4.08 -6.45
CA PRO A 500 21.76 -3.28 -7.69
C PRO A 500 20.80 -2.09 -7.62
N VAL A 501 19.92 -2.00 -6.62
CA VAL A 501 19.14 -0.79 -6.34
C VAL A 501 20.05 0.44 -6.24
N TRP A 502 21.27 0.28 -5.71
CA TRP A 502 22.26 1.34 -5.62
C TRP A 502 22.71 1.91 -6.97
N ASP A 503 22.57 1.15 -8.07
CA ASP A 503 22.89 1.64 -9.42
C ASP A 503 21.90 2.73 -9.87
N ALA A 504 20.67 2.70 -9.33
CA ALA A 504 19.63 3.67 -9.63
C ALA A 504 19.66 4.89 -8.68
N ILE A 505 19.94 4.68 -7.39
CA ILE A 505 19.81 5.73 -6.36
C ILE A 505 21.15 6.32 -5.89
N GLY A 506 22.27 5.69 -6.23
CA GLY A 506 23.63 6.15 -5.93
C GLY A 506 24.20 5.60 -4.60
N LYS A 507 25.34 4.90 -4.69
CA LYS A 507 26.08 4.29 -3.55
C LYS A 507 27.15 5.21 -2.91
N ARG A 508 27.11 6.52 -3.16
CA ARG A 508 28.21 7.43 -2.74
C ARG A 508 28.23 7.59 -1.22
N TRP A 509 29.44 7.65 -0.63
CA TRP A 509 29.66 7.97 0.78
C TRP A 509 30.92 8.82 0.96
N PRO A 510 30.96 9.81 1.87
CA PRO A 510 29.82 10.34 2.63
C PRO A 510 28.77 10.97 1.71
N VAL A 511 27.56 11.08 2.21
CA VAL A 511 26.41 11.65 1.50
C VAL A 511 25.77 12.71 2.40
N ALA A 512 25.11 13.70 1.82
CA ALA A 512 24.37 14.71 2.59
C ALA A 512 23.20 14.06 3.34
N ASP A 513 22.82 14.64 4.48
CA ASP A 513 21.73 14.12 5.31
C ASP A 513 20.35 14.17 4.62
N ASP A 514 20.26 14.93 3.54
CA ASP A 514 19.08 15.19 2.73
C ASP A 514 19.31 14.92 1.24
N GLU A 515 20.28 14.06 0.91
CA GLU A 515 20.67 13.74 -0.47
C GLU A 515 19.48 13.67 -1.44
N PRO A 516 19.39 14.59 -2.42
CA PRO A 516 18.25 14.66 -3.32
C PRO A 516 17.94 13.34 -4.04
N ALA A 517 18.97 12.58 -4.44
CA ALA A 517 18.77 11.27 -5.06
C ALA A 517 18.08 10.28 -4.12
N TRP A 518 18.46 10.28 -2.84
CA TRP A 518 17.87 9.40 -1.82
C TRP A 518 16.46 9.86 -1.44
N ARG A 519 16.23 11.17 -1.37
CA ARG A 519 14.89 11.76 -1.17
C ARG A 519 13.96 11.41 -2.33
N HIS A 520 14.45 11.44 -3.58
CA HIS A 520 13.74 10.92 -4.76
C HIS A 520 13.67 9.38 -4.79
N ALA A 521 14.30 8.69 -3.86
CA ALA A 521 14.20 7.25 -3.69
C ALA A 521 13.38 6.86 -2.45
N GLY A 522 12.62 7.77 -1.86
CA GLY A 522 11.71 7.47 -0.75
C GLY A 522 12.26 7.82 0.63
N PHE A 523 13.53 8.21 0.75
CA PHE A 523 14.19 8.43 2.05
C PHE A 523 13.48 9.49 2.89
N GLN A 524 13.09 9.15 4.13
CA GLN A 524 12.40 10.04 5.08
C GLN A 524 13.33 10.44 6.26
N PRO A 525 14.30 11.36 6.08
CA PRO A 525 15.36 11.64 7.07
C PRO A 525 14.82 12.07 8.45
N VAL A 526 13.71 12.80 8.48
CA VAL A 526 13.07 13.25 9.73
C VAL A 526 12.66 12.05 10.59
N ASN A 527 11.93 11.10 10.01
CA ASN A 527 11.51 9.89 10.71
C ASN A 527 12.74 9.13 11.23
N TRP A 528 13.77 8.95 10.40
CA TRP A 528 14.99 8.24 10.78
C TRP A 528 15.73 8.89 11.96
N ALA A 529 15.84 10.22 11.96
CA ALA A 529 16.43 10.99 13.05
C ALA A 529 15.60 10.84 14.34
N GLU A 530 14.29 11.01 14.26
CA GLU A 530 13.38 10.93 15.41
C GLU A 530 13.32 9.53 16.04
N ARG A 531 13.41 8.47 15.22
CA ARG A 531 13.44 7.06 15.67
C ARG A 531 14.80 6.62 16.22
N GLY A 532 15.83 7.46 16.10
CA GLY A 532 17.16 7.21 16.62
C GLY A 532 18.05 6.35 15.73
N VAL A 533 17.59 6.00 14.51
CA VAL A 533 18.46 5.40 13.47
C VAL A 533 19.52 6.43 13.06
N GLY A 534 19.16 7.71 13.09
CA GLY A 534 20.05 8.83 12.78
C GLY A 534 20.09 9.17 11.29
N LEU A 535 20.74 10.29 10.99
CA LEU A 535 21.00 10.76 9.64
C LEU A 535 22.32 10.15 9.11
N PRO A 536 22.59 10.16 7.79
CA PRO A 536 23.85 9.68 7.21
C PRO A 536 25.11 10.15 7.95
N SER A 537 25.18 11.42 8.34
CA SER A 537 26.29 12.04 9.07
C SER A 537 26.60 11.42 10.44
N ALA A 538 25.63 10.70 11.04
CA ALA A 538 25.80 10.02 12.32
C ALA A 538 26.53 8.66 12.19
N HIS A 539 26.84 8.20 10.98
CA HIS A 539 27.41 6.89 10.70
C HIS A 539 28.80 6.99 10.08
N GLN A 540 29.66 6.00 10.34
CA GLN A 540 31.03 5.97 9.81
C GLN A 540 31.08 5.57 8.33
N GLY A 541 30.07 4.83 7.85
CA GLY A 541 30.03 4.26 6.50
C GLY A 541 28.64 3.77 6.11
N LEU A 542 28.43 3.61 4.79
CA LEU A 542 27.17 3.11 4.24
C LEU A 542 26.77 1.76 4.85
N GLU A 543 27.71 0.82 4.99
CA GLU A 543 27.47 -0.51 5.60
C GLU A 543 26.89 -0.40 7.01
N SER A 544 27.47 0.48 7.85
CA SER A 544 26.98 0.70 9.20
C SER A 544 25.57 1.31 9.21
N TYR A 545 25.27 2.18 8.24
CA TYR A 545 23.96 2.82 8.15
C TYR A 545 22.88 1.86 7.63
N VAL A 546 23.19 1.09 6.58
CA VAL A 546 22.32 0.01 6.06
C VAL A 546 21.99 -0.96 7.18
N LYS A 547 23.01 -1.45 7.91
CA LYS A 547 22.82 -2.36 9.04
C LYS A 547 21.94 -1.76 10.14
N ALA A 548 22.18 -0.51 10.54
CA ALA A 548 21.39 0.16 11.57
C ALA A 548 19.91 0.27 11.16
N SER A 549 19.65 0.65 9.91
CA SER A 549 18.30 0.80 9.37
C SER A 549 17.54 -0.52 9.26
N GLN A 550 18.17 -1.57 8.71
CA GLN A 550 17.54 -2.86 8.56
C GLN A 550 17.29 -3.53 9.91
N LEU A 551 18.19 -3.36 10.89
CA LEU A 551 17.96 -3.85 12.25
C LEU A 551 16.78 -3.15 12.92
N TYR A 552 16.61 -1.83 12.70
CA TYR A 552 15.45 -1.10 13.22
C TYR A 552 14.15 -1.62 12.62
N GLN A 553 14.07 -1.69 11.29
CA GLN A 553 12.90 -2.22 10.58
C GLN A 553 12.57 -3.65 11.04
N ALA A 554 13.57 -4.53 11.08
CA ALA A 554 13.36 -5.94 11.42
C ALA A 554 12.83 -6.14 12.84
N ARG A 555 13.36 -5.37 13.82
CA ARG A 555 12.88 -5.42 15.21
C ARG A 555 11.47 -4.86 15.37
N LEU A 556 11.16 -3.74 14.71
CA LEU A 556 9.83 -3.14 14.75
C LEU A 556 8.79 -4.07 14.11
N VAL A 557 9.08 -4.61 12.93
CA VAL A 557 8.20 -5.54 12.21
C VAL A 557 7.91 -6.79 13.05
N ARG A 558 8.94 -7.40 13.65
CA ARG A 558 8.72 -8.56 14.53
C ARG A 558 7.94 -8.22 15.78
N TYR A 559 8.26 -7.12 16.46
CA TYR A 559 7.56 -6.71 17.67
C TYR A 559 6.07 -6.45 17.40
N ALA A 560 5.75 -5.76 16.31
CA ALA A 560 4.37 -5.53 15.88
C ALA A 560 3.66 -6.84 15.54
N ALA A 561 4.25 -7.69 14.69
CA ALA A 561 3.67 -8.96 14.30
C ALA A 561 3.41 -9.89 15.51
N GLU A 562 4.36 -10.01 16.42
CA GLU A 562 4.22 -10.82 17.63
C GLU A 562 3.15 -10.25 18.57
N HIS A 563 3.15 -8.93 18.83
CA HIS A 563 2.15 -8.26 19.66
C HIS A 563 0.72 -8.45 19.15
N LEU A 564 0.51 -8.37 17.84
CA LEU A 564 -0.81 -8.57 17.23
C LEU A 564 -1.24 -10.04 17.32
N ARG A 565 -0.30 -10.98 17.16
CA ARG A 565 -0.58 -12.42 17.29
C ARG A 565 -0.90 -12.84 18.71
N THR A 566 -0.33 -12.21 19.75
CA THR A 566 -0.72 -12.54 21.14
C THR A 566 -2.17 -12.19 21.46
N ARG A 567 -2.84 -11.41 20.60
CA ARG A 567 -4.24 -11.01 20.69
C ARG A 567 -5.15 -11.74 19.71
N LYS A 568 -4.63 -12.77 19.01
CA LYS A 568 -5.37 -13.60 18.06
C LYS A 568 -6.72 -14.01 18.62
N PHE A 569 -7.80 -13.64 17.92
CA PHE A 569 -9.22 -13.91 18.23
C PHE A 569 -9.74 -13.39 19.58
N GLU A 570 -8.91 -12.73 20.39
CA GLU A 570 -9.36 -11.99 21.56
C GLU A 570 -9.82 -10.59 21.14
N SER A 571 -8.89 -9.82 20.58
CA SER A 571 -9.18 -8.53 19.96
C SER A 571 -8.75 -8.49 18.50
N CYS A 572 -7.67 -9.17 18.10
CA CYS A 572 -7.07 -9.00 16.78
C CYS A 572 -7.29 -10.20 15.82
N TRP A 573 -7.55 -9.91 14.55
CA TRP A 573 -7.86 -10.88 13.49
C TRP A 573 -6.86 -10.90 12.34
N GLY A 574 -5.89 -9.99 12.31
CA GLY A 574 -4.86 -10.01 11.30
C GLY A 574 -3.81 -8.93 11.46
N ALA A 575 -2.67 -9.17 10.82
CA ALA A 575 -1.49 -8.33 10.87
C ALA A 575 -0.84 -8.31 9.48
N PHE A 576 -0.87 -7.16 8.81
CA PHE A 576 -0.29 -6.98 7.47
C PHE A 576 0.93 -6.07 7.52
N ALA A 577 2.10 -6.63 7.23
CA ALA A 577 3.32 -5.83 7.12
C ALA A 577 3.21 -4.90 5.89
N TYR A 578 3.47 -3.61 6.10
CA TYR A 578 3.63 -2.63 5.04
C TYR A 578 5.14 -2.47 4.78
N HIS A 579 5.68 -2.98 3.68
CA HIS A 579 5.00 -3.82 2.67
C HIS A 579 5.94 -4.89 2.10
N LEU A 580 5.43 -5.85 1.32
CA LEU A 580 6.21 -7.03 0.91
C LEU A 580 7.40 -6.68 0.01
N VAL A 581 7.21 -5.81 -0.98
CA VAL A 581 8.25 -5.47 -1.96
C VAL A 581 8.25 -3.99 -2.31
N ASP A 582 9.42 -3.34 -2.21
CA ASP A 582 9.59 -1.97 -2.70
C ASP A 582 9.22 -1.90 -4.19
N PRO A 583 8.33 -0.97 -4.60
CA PRO A 583 7.81 -0.91 -5.96
C PRO A 583 8.77 -0.23 -6.95
N PHE A 584 9.85 0.37 -6.47
CA PHE A 584 10.88 0.96 -7.32
C PHE A 584 12.25 0.74 -6.67
N PRO A 585 13.36 0.95 -7.39
CA PRO A 585 14.69 1.00 -6.78
C PRO A 585 14.74 2.13 -5.74
N GLY A 586 14.55 1.78 -4.46
CA GLY A 586 14.24 2.76 -3.43
C GLY A 586 14.68 2.39 -2.01
N ILE A 587 14.54 3.39 -1.14
CA ILE A 587 14.63 3.33 0.33
C ILE A 587 13.20 3.38 0.84
N GLY A 588 12.56 2.21 0.91
CA GLY A 588 11.16 2.08 1.28
C GLY A 588 10.90 1.08 2.39
N PHE A 589 9.63 0.76 2.54
CA PHE A 589 9.10 -0.14 3.57
C PHE A 589 9.18 -1.62 3.18
N GLY A 590 9.60 -1.92 1.95
CA GLY A 590 9.72 -3.27 1.40
C GLY A 590 10.54 -4.19 2.28
N LEU A 591 10.03 -5.40 2.53
CA LEU A 591 10.80 -6.52 3.11
C LEU A 591 11.73 -7.16 2.08
N LEU A 592 11.35 -7.06 0.81
CA LEU A 592 12.18 -7.24 -0.37
C LEU A 592 12.45 -5.84 -0.96
N ASP A 593 13.69 -5.56 -1.34
CA ASP A 593 14.00 -4.31 -2.06
C ASP A 593 13.47 -4.33 -3.51
N GLY A 594 13.65 -3.22 -4.23
CA GLY A 594 13.18 -3.09 -5.62
C GLY A 594 13.82 -4.08 -6.61
N ALA A 595 14.94 -4.73 -6.23
CA ALA A 595 15.57 -5.81 -6.99
C ALA A 595 15.19 -7.20 -6.47
N ARG A 596 14.15 -7.28 -5.63
CA ARG A 596 13.64 -8.49 -4.98
C ARG A 596 14.65 -9.17 -4.05
N ARG A 597 15.64 -8.44 -3.53
CA ARG A 597 16.58 -8.97 -2.54
C ARG A 597 15.98 -8.86 -1.13
N PRO A 598 16.07 -9.92 -0.31
CA PRO A 598 15.53 -9.91 1.05
C PRO A 598 16.33 -9.00 1.97
N LYS A 599 15.61 -8.15 2.69
CA LYS A 599 16.12 -7.40 3.86
C LYS A 599 15.94 -8.23 5.13
N LEU A 600 16.63 -7.87 6.21
CA LEU A 600 16.54 -8.58 7.50
C LEU A 600 15.10 -8.74 8.01
N ALA A 601 14.24 -7.76 7.75
CA ALA A 601 12.87 -7.74 8.22
C ALA A 601 12.00 -8.88 7.65
N LEU A 602 12.31 -9.41 6.46
CA LEU A 602 11.56 -10.55 5.90
C LEU A 602 11.73 -11.81 6.77
N ALA A 603 12.96 -12.08 7.21
CA ALA A 603 13.27 -13.23 8.05
C ALA A 603 12.65 -13.09 9.44
N GLU A 604 12.69 -11.87 10.01
CA GLU A 604 12.07 -11.58 11.31
C GLU A 604 10.53 -11.66 11.26
N LEU A 605 9.90 -11.21 10.16
CA LEU A 605 8.47 -11.41 9.94
C LEU A 605 8.14 -12.91 9.81
N ALA A 606 8.90 -13.65 9.00
CA ALA A 606 8.70 -15.09 8.83
C ALA A 606 8.82 -15.85 10.16
N ALA A 607 9.77 -15.45 11.01
CA ALA A 607 9.91 -15.97 12.37
C ALA A 607 8.69 -15.61 13.23
N ALA A 608 8.26 -14.34 13.22
CA ALA A 608 7.07 -13.88 13.93
C ALA A 608 5.78 -14.57 13.46
N PHE A 609 5.71 -14.99 12.20
CA PHE A 609 4.58 -15.66 11.57
C PHE A 609 4.67 -17.18 11.53
N LYS A 610 5.68 -17.81 12.15
CA LYS A 610 5.71 -19.28 12.30
C LYS A 610 4.36 -19.84 12.76
N ALA A 611 3.95 -20.96 12.17
CA ALA A 611 2.61 -21.53 12.39
C ALA A 611 2.32 -21.72 13.88
N THR A 612 3.18 -22.46 14.59
CA THR A 612 3.18 -22.49 16.07
C THR A 612 4.34 -21.66 16.60
N ARG A 613 4.08 -20.74 17.54
CA ARG A 613 5.09 -19.85 18.09
C ARG A 613 4.91 -19.59 19.58
N LEU A 614 6.04 -19.57 20.29
CA LEU A 614 6.12 -19.05 21.66
C LEU A 614 6.65 -17.62 21.61
N ILE A 615 5.90 -16.69 22.19
CA ILE A 615 6.18 -15.26 22.21
C ILE A 615 6.52 -14.83 23.63
N ILE A 616 7.58 -14.04 23.78
CA ILE A 616 7.90 -13.32 25.03
C ILE A 616 7.37 -11.91 24.86
N GLU A 617 6.31 -11.55 25.58
CA GLU A 617 5.72 -10.23 25.54
C GLU A 617 6.12 -9.44 26.80
N PRO A 618 7.04 -8.47 26.70
CA PRO A 618 7.41 -7.61 27.83
C PRO A 618 6.25 -6.66 28.18
N LEU A 619 5.95 -6.52 29.47
CA LEU A 619 4.75 -5.79 29.95
C LEU A 619 5.00 -4.34 30.34
N ASP A 620 6.16 -4.06 30.96
CA ASP A 620 6.53 -2.72 31.39
C ASP A 620 8.03 -2.55 31.23
N PHE A 621 8.45 -1.50 30.53
CA PHE A 621 9.85 -1.23 30.24
C PHE A 621 10.06 0.19 29.69
N GLU A 622 11.29 0.68 29.84
CA GLU A 622 11.78 1.86 29.15
C GLU A 622 12.49 1.48 27.85
N THR A 623 12.53 2.42 26.90
CA THR A 623 13.11 2.17 25.58
C THR A 623 14.59 2.53 25.54
N ALA A 624 15.43 1.58 25.12
CA ALA A 624 16.76 1.88 24.61
C ALA A 624 16.67 2.31 23.13
N ARG A 625 17.52 3.27 22.71
CA ARG A 625 17.57 3.76 21.32
C ARG A 625 18.55 2.95 20.45
N PRO A 626 18.28 2.79 19.15
CA PRO A 626 17.01 3.11 18.47
C PRO A 626 15.89 2.12 18.81
N PHE A 627 16.25 0.89 19.20
CA PHE A 627 15.31 -0.15 19.57
C PHE A 627 15.93 -1.08 20.62
N GLY A 628 15.28 -1.22 21.77
CA GLY A 628 15.68 -2.14 22.83
C GLY A 628 14.91 -1.90 24.12
N ILE A 629 15.00 -2.85 25.03
CA ILE A 629 14.28 -2.84 26.31
C ILE A 629 15.27 -2.53 27.42
N ALA A 630 14.96 -1.54 28.24
CA ALA A 630 15.68 -1.17 29.44
C ALA A 630 14.73 -1.24 30.64
N GLN A 631 15.21 -1.84 31.73
CA GLN A 631 14.50 -2.01 32.98
C GLN A 631 15.24 -1.28 34.11
N THR A 632 14.49 -0.66 35.02
CA THR A 632 15.10 -0.09 36.23
C THR A 632 15.34 -1.18 37.28
N PRO A 633 16.46 -1.17 38.03
CA PRO A 633 16.73 -2.16 39.08
C PRO A 633 15.71 -2.20 40.22
N HIS A 634 14.90 -1.14 40.35
CA HIS A 634 13.92 -0.96 41.41
C HIS A 634 12.54 -1.53 41.07
N ALA A 635 12.28 -1.85 39.79
CA ALA A 635 11.03 -2.45 39.33
C ALA A 635 11.28 -3.88 38.82
N PRO A 636 10.42 -4.86 39.16
CA PRO A 636 10.57 -6.22 38.65
C PRO A 636 10.44 -6.24 37.13
N PHE A 637 11.27 -7.03 36.46
CA PHE A 637 11.09 -7.32 35.05
C PHE A 637 9.85 -8.21 34.88
N ALA A 638 8.90 -7.76 34.05
CA ALA A 638 7.64 -8.44 33.81
C ALA A 638 7.47 -8.81 32.33
N ALA A 639 7.10 -10.07 32.06
CA ALA A 639 6.83 -10.54 30.70
C ALA A 639 5.80 -11.68 30.71
N ARG A 640 4.93 -11.74 29.70
CA ARG A 640 4.06 -12.89 29.43
C ARG A 640 4.75 -13.85 28.46
N LEU A 641 4.60 -15.15 28.71
CA LEU A 641 4.94 -16.19 27.75
C LEU A 641 3.65 -16.67 27.07
N VAL A 642 3.47 -16.32 25.80
CA VAL A 642 2.22 -16.56 25.06
C VAL A 642 2.46 -17.58 23.96
N VAL A 643 1.63 -18.62 23.91
CA VAL A 643 1.63 -19.61 22.83
C VAL A 643 0.55 -19.23 21.83
N VAL A 644 0.95 -19.08 20.57
CA VAL A 644 0.06 -18.90 19.43
C VAL A 644 0.21 -20.09 18.49
N ASN A 645 -0.91 -20.53 17.93
CA ASN A 645 -0.91 -21.63 16.98
C ASN A 645 -1.84 -21.35 15.81
N ASP A 646 -1.32 -21.60 14.62
CA ASP A 646 -1.96 -21.47 13.31
C ASP A 646 -1.87 -22.76 12.51
N ASP A 647 -1.17 -23.79 13.02
CA ASP A 647 -1.04 -25.11 12.40
C ASP A 647 -2.21 -26.00 12.86
N PRO A 648 -3.09 -26.45 11.94
CA PRO A 648 -4.23 -27.30 12.29
C PRO A 648 -3.82 -28.68 12.82
N GLU A 649 -2.60 -29.15 12.53
CA GLU A 649 -2.11 -30.46 12.97
C GLU A 649 -1.50 -30.43 14.38
N VAL A 650 -1.17 -29.24 14.89
CA VAL A 650 -0.55 -29.08 16.22
C VAL A 650 -1.64 -28.88 17.28
N THR A 651 -1.81 -29.86 18.17
CA THR A 651 -2.78 -29.81 19.28
C THR A 651 -2.27 -30.58 20.50
N GLY A 652 -2.84 -30.31 21.68
CA GLY A 652 -2.61 -31.08 22.90
C GLY A 652 -1.69 -30.41 23.93
N ARG A 653 -1.25 -31.20 24.92
CA ARG A 653 -0.45 -30.72 26.05
C ARG A 653 1.03 -30.55 25.70
N GLY A 654 1.51 -29.32 25.87
CA GLY A 654 2.93 -28.96 25.75
C GLY A 654 3.54 -28.51 27.07
N VAL A 655 4.86 -28.32 27.05
CA VAL A 655 5.63 -27.76 28.18
C VAL A 655 6.41 -26.55 27.69
N VAL A 656 6.15 -25.40 28.31
CA VAL A 656 6.97 -24.19 28.14
C VAL A 656 8.07 -24.21 29.20
N ARG A 657 9.33 -24.19 28.75
CA ARG A 657 10.51 -24.01 29.61
C ARG A 657 11.12 -22.65 29.36
N TRP A 658 11.59 -21.98 30.40
CA TRP A 658 12.22 -20.68 30.28
C TRP A 658 13.39 -20.50 31.24
N SER A 659 14.33 -19.63 30.89
CA SER A 659 15.42 -19.22 31.75
C SER A 659 15.85 -17.77 31.51
N VAL A 660 16.23 -17.06 32.56
CA VAL A 660 16.78 -15.71 32.52
C VAL A 660 18.19 -15.74 33.08
N VAL A 661 19.14 -15.29 32.27
CA VAL A 661 20.56 -15.23 32.63
C VAL A 661 21.12 -13.84 32.38
N ARG A 662 21.97 -13.35 33.30
CA ARG A 662 22.76 -12.13 33.10
C ARG A 662 24.00 -12.47 32.28
N GLU A 663 24.04 -12.01 31.03
CA GLU A 663 25.13 -12.29 30.08
C GLU A 663 26.35 -11.42 30.35
N LYS A 664 26.14 -10.12 30.63
CA LYS A 664 27.21 -9.14 30.85
C LYS A 664 26.91 -8.28 32.07
N ALA A 665 27.90 -8.09 32.93
CA ALA A 665 27.82 -7.18 34.05
C ALA A 665 28.14 -5.75 33.60
N SER A 666 27.31 -4.77 33.98
CA SER A 666 27.67 -3.34 33.96
C SER A 666 28.52 -3.07 35.19
N GLY A 667 29.83 -2.84 35.03
CA GLY A 667 30.78 -2.96 36.15
C GLY A 667 31.00 -1.70 36.99
N PRO A 668 31.31 -1.85 38.28
CA PRO A 668 32.27 -1.01 39.01
C PRO A 668 33.65 -1.68 39.07
N ARG A 669 34.73 -0.89 39.22
CA ARG A 669 36.10 -1.40 39.47
C ARG A 669 36.29 -1.71 40.96
N GLY A 670 36.97 -2.81 41.30
CA GLY A 670 37.43 -3.10 42.68
C GLY A 670 36.54 -4.07 43.48
N LEU A 671 36.41 -3.82 44.80
CA LEU A 671 35.72 -4.69 45.79
C LEU A 671 34.28 -5.09 45.41
N ASP A 672 33.62 -4.32 44.54
CA ASP A 672 32.27 -4.62 44.03
C ASP A 672 32.18 -5.88 43.16
N ARG A 673 33.29 -6.36 42.56
CA ARG A 673 33.30 -7.62 41.78
C ARG A 673 32.91 -8.85 42.60
N VAL A 674 33.30 -8.90 43.88
CA VAL A 674 32.98 -10.03 44.76
C VAL A 674 31.50 -10.03 45.11
N ARG A 675 30.91 -8.85 45.33
CA ARG A 675 29.48 -8.67 45.61
C ARG A 675 28.62 -8.96 44.38
N ASP A 676 29.10 -8.59 43.19
CA ASP A 676 28.47 -8.85 41.89
C ASP A 676 28.47 -10.35 41.52
N ALA A 677 29.55 -11.08 41.85
CA ALA A 677 29.63 -12.53 41.64
C ALA A 677 28.63 -13.33 42.50
N VAL A 678 28.30 -12.85 43.70
CA VAL A 678 27.26 -13.44 44.58
C VAL A 678 25.84 -13.13 44.10
N GLN A 679 25.66 -12.13 43.23
CA GLN A 679 24.36 -11.70 42.69
C GLN A 679 24.00 -12.30 41.31
N LYS A 680 24.80 -13.23 40.76
CA LYS A 680 24.44 -14.02 39.56
C LYS A 680 23.27 -14.96 39.84
N LYS A 681 22.06 -14.41 39.95
CA LYS A 681 20.82 -15.18 40.01
C LYS A 681 20.40 -15.51 38.57
N SER A 682 20.51 -16.78 38.21
CA SER A 682 19.77 -17.33 37.07
C SER A 682 18.38 -17.72 37.55
N TYR A 683 17.35 -17.33 36.81
CA TYR A 683 15.98 -17.77 37.05
C TYR A 683 15.61 -18.78 35.97
N SER A 684 14.86 -19.81 36.31
CA SER A 684 14.34 -20.75 35.33
C SER A 684 13.06 -21.39 35.83
N GLY A 685 12.22 -21.83 34.92
CA GLY A 685 10.98 -22.53 35.25
C GLY A 685 10.46 -23.34 34.08
N SER A 686 9.47 -24.17 34.39
CA SER A 686 8.69 -24.91 33.41
C SER A 686 7.23 -24.91 33.80
N ILE A 687 6.33 -24.84 32.82
CA ILE A 687 4.90 -24.93 33.02
C ILE A 687 4.27 -25.77 31.90
N GLU A 688 3.29 -26.59 32.27
CA GLU A 688 2.44 -27.27 31.29
C GLU A 688 1.44 -26.26 30.70
N VAL A 689 1.16 -26.39 29.41
CA VAL A 689 0.20 -25.55 28.70
C VAL A 689 -0.60 -26.41 27.73
N GLU A 690 -1.91 -26.19 27.64
CA GLU A 690 -2.69 -26.71 26.53
C GLU A 690 -2.44 -25.82 25.32
N VAL A 691 -1.81 -26.36 24.28
CA VAL A 691 -1.51 -25.60 23.06
C VAL A 691 -2.84 -25.34 22.35
N PRO A 692 -3.20 -24.07 22.05
CA PRO A 692 -4.45 -23.77 21.37
C PRO A 692 -4.46 -24.42 19.99
N THR A 693 -5.64 -24.81 19.51
CA THR A 693 -5.80 -25.22 18.11
C THR A 693 -5.60 -24.02 17.17
N ALA A 694 -5.45 -24.27 15.88
CA ALA A 694 -5.37 -23.20 14.87
C ALA A 694 -6.59 -22.24 14.87
N PHE A 695 -7.72 -22.68 15.43
CA PHE A 695 -9.00 -21.96 15.41
C PHE A 695 -9.34 -21.29 16.74
N GLU A 696 -8.48 -21.42 17.75
CA GLU A 696 -8.68 -20.85 19.08
C GLU A 696 -7.81 -19.60 19.33
N PRO A 697 -8.17 -18.77 20.32
CA PRO A 697 -7.35 -17.65 20.75
C PRO A 697 -5.94 -18.04 21.22
N ALA A 698 -5.05 -17.06 21.27
CA ALA A 698 -3.74 -17.21 21.89
C ALA A 698 -3.86 -17.58 23.37
N VAL A 699 -2.90 -18.36 23.89
CA VAL A 699 -2.90 -18.80 25.30
C VAL A 699 -1.69 -18.22 26.04
N SER A 700 -1.94 -17.48 27.11
CA SER A 700 -0.90 -17.04 28.04
C SER A 700 -0.49 -18.20 28.96
N ALA A 701 0.65 -18.82 28.68
CA ALA A 701 1.16 -19.96 29.46
C ALA A 701 1.55 -19.56 30.88
N THR A 702 2.20 -18.40 31.05
CA THR A 702 2.56 -17.85 32.36
C THR A 702 2.95 -16.37 32.25
N THR A 703 2.90 -15.66 33.38
CA THR A 703 3.42 -14.30 33.53
C THR A 703 4.60 -14.34 34.49
N LEU A 704 5.76 -13.89 34.00
CA LEU A 704 6.99 -13.76 34.78
C LEU A 704 7.00 -12.41 35.48
N SER A 705 7.44 -12.40 36.74
CA SER A 705 7.77 -11.19 37.50
C SER A 705 9.04 -11.46 38.29
N LEU A 706 10.16 -10.91 37.83
CA LEU A 706 11.50 -11.26 38.32
C LEU A 706 12.19 -10.03 38.94
N PRO A 707 12.65 -10.10 40.21
CA PRO A 707 13.37 -9.02 40.85
C PRO A 707 14.83 -8.99 40.38
N LEU A 708 15.09 -8.36 39.24
CA LEU A 708 16.42 -8.23 38.65
C LEU A 708 17.11 -6.96 39.19
N ALA A 709 17.78 -7.10 40.33
CA ALA A 709 18.43 -5.98 41.01
C ALA A 709 19.86 -5.66 40.51
N ALA A 710 20.51 -6.60 39.82
CA ALA A 710 21.88 -6.41 39.35
C ALA A 710 21.86 -5.76 37.94
N GLU A 711 22.66 -4.72 37.74
CA GLU A 711 22.70 -4.04 36.44
C GLU A 711 23.46 -4.84 35.38
N GLY A 712 23.02 -4.82 34.13
CA GLY A 712 23.71 -5.55 33.07
C GLY A 712 22.81 -5.93 31.92
N GLU A 713 23.38 -6.69 30.98
CA GLU A 713 22.64 -7.27 29.87
C GLU A 713 22.11 -8.64 30.28
N TYR A 714 20.82 -8.85 30.08
CA TYR A 714 20.09 -10.07 30.38
C TYR A 714 19.54 -10.71 29.11
N ARG A 715 19.45 -12.05 29.14
CA ARG A 715 18.81 -12.86 28.11
C ARG A 715 17.75 -13.74 28.77
N LEU A 716 16.51 -13.58 28.34
CA LEU A 716 15.40 -14.49 28.62
C LEU A 716 15.24 -15.41 27.42
N GLU A 717 15.42 -16.72 27.62
CA GLU A 717 15.14 -17.76 26.63
C GLU A 717 13.89 -18.53 27.03
N ALA A 718 13.09 -18.93 26.05
CA ALA A 718 11.97 -19.82 26.27
C ALA A 718 11.81 -20.82 25.11
N SER A 719 11.30 -22.01 25.42
CA SER A 719 11.04 -23.07 24.44
C SER A 719 9.70 -23.77 24.71
N LEU A 720 8.96 -24.07 23.65
CA LEU A 720 7.77 -24.91 23.69
C LEU A 720 8.13 -26.33 23.23
N THR A 721 7.85 -27.33 24.06
CA THR A 721 8.03 -28.75 23.74
C THR A 721 6.68 -29.44 23.67
N LEU A 722 6.42 -30.21 22.61
CA LEU A 722 5.23 -31.04 22.45
C LEU A 722 5.67 -32.48 22.14
N SER A 723 5.10 -33.48 22.80
CA SER A 723 5.45 -34.89 22.58
C SER A 723 6.95 -35.22 22.63
N GLY A 724 7.72 -34.47 23.42
CA GLY A 724 9.18 -34.64 23.56
C GLY A 724 10.02 -33.85 22.53
N GLU A 725 9.40 -33.24 21.53
CA GLU A 725 10.08 -32.44 20.50
C GLU A 725 9.92 -30.94 20.76
N VAL A 726 10.99 -30.17 20.52
CA VAL A 726 10.94 -28.71 20.68
C VAL A 726 10.34 -28.09 19.41
N ILE A 727 9.11 -27.60 19.52
CA ILE A 727 8.34 -27.01 18.43
C ILE A 727 8.83 -25.58 18.11
N ASP A 728 9.11 -24.78 19.15
CA ASP A 728 9.65 -23.43 18.96
C ASP A 728 10.59 -23.01 20.09
N ARG A 729 11.50 -22.10 19.74
CA ARG A 729 12.39 -21.40 20.68
C ARG A 729 12.35 -19.91 20.39
N THR A 730 12.40 -19.12 21.46
CA THR A 730 12.44 -17.66 21.37
C THR A 730 13.37 -17.10 22.44
N GLU A 731 13.91 -15.91 22.18
CA GLU A 731 14.74 -15.19 23.14
C GLU A 731 14.39 -13.70 23.12
N LEU A 732 14.58 -13.07 24.28
CA LEU A 732 14.51 -11.63 24.48
C LEU A 732 15.76 -11.16 25.21
N ARG A 733 16.46 -10.17 24.65
CA ARG A 733 17.58 -9.50 25.31
C ARG A 733 17.17 -8.12 25.77
N PHE A 734 17.57 -7.75 26.98
CA PHE A 734 17.23 -6.48 27.60
C PHE A 734 18.30 -6.06 28.61
N ALA A 735 18.37 -4.76 28.89
CA ALA A 735 19.29 -4.19 29.85
C ALA A 735 18.58 -3.88 31.18
N VAL A 736 19.27 -4.05 32.29
CA VAL A 736 18.87 -3.53 33.61
C VAL A 736 19.86 -2.44 33.99
N THR A 737 19.38 -1.21 34.21
CA THR A 737 20.27 -0.07 34.51
C THR A 737 19.57 1.01 35.33
N SER A 738 20.28 1.59 36.29
CA SER A 738 19.84 2.80 37.02
C SER A 738 20.18 4.09 36.29
N ALA A 739 20.92 4.03 35.18
CA ALA A 739 21.23 5.21 34.38
C ALA A 739 19.92 5.86 33.91
N PRO A 740 19.74 7.17 34.10
CA PRO A 740 18.57 7.85 33.59
C PRO A 740 18.47 7.62 32.08
N ALA A 741 17.27 7.29 31.59
CA ALA A 741 17.03 7.29 30.16
C ALA A 741 17.52 8.64 29.61
N PRO A 742 18.42 8.67 28.62
CA PRO A 742 18.90 9.93 28.09
C PRO A 742 17.68 10.77 27.73
N GLY A 743 17.57 11.96 28.32
CA GLY A 743 16.46 12.87 28.01
C GLY A 743 16.34 13.03 26.51
N ARG A 744 15.15 13.29 25.98
CA ARG A 744 14.97 13.65 24.56
C ARG A 744 15.54 15.08 24.35
N PRO A 745 16.77 15.33 23.88
CA PRO A 745 16.96 16.52 23.06
C PRO A 745 16.11 16.29 21.82
N ARG A 746 15.23 17.23 21.49
CA ARG A 746 14.67 17.23 20.14
C ARG A 746 15.83 17.38 19.17
N PRO A 747 15.95 16.51 18.16
CA PRO A 747 17.00 16.67 17.16
C PRO A 747 16.85 18.06 16.54
N GLU A 748 17.97 18.71 16.26
CA GLU A 748 17.94 19.93 15.47
C GLU A 748 17.29 19.63 14.13
N ILE A 749 16.37 20.49 13.71
CA ILE A 749 15.73 20.34 12.40
C ILE A 749 16.84 20.48 11.36
N PRO A 750 16.99 19.50 10.44
CA PRO A 750 18.00 19.58 9.41
C PRO A 750 17.95 20.92 8.69
N ARG A 751 19.12 21.53 8.47
CA ARG A 751 19.23 22.91 7.96
C ARG A 751 18.37 23.19 6.72
N TYR A 752 18.38 22.28 5.74
CA TYR A 752 17.57 22.41 4.51
C TYR A 752 16.07 22.55 4.78
N LEU A 753 15.57 21.94 5.86
CA LEU A 753 14.16 21.93 6.25
C LEU A 753 13.85 23.13 7.13
N ALA A 754 14.79 23.49 8.01
CA ALA A 754 14.74 24.70 8.81
C ALA A 754 14.61 25.94 7.91
N GLU A 755 15.45 26.06 6.87
CA GLU A 755 15.44 27.14 5.86
C GLU A 755 14.16 27.17 5.00
N ARG A 756 13.40 26.07 4.96
CA ARG A 756 12.10 25.99 4.26
C ARG A 756 10.91 26.14 5.19
N LEU A 757 11.10 26.19 6.51
CA LEU A 757 10.04 26.39 7.49
C LEU A 757 10.08 27.78 8.09
N ALA A 758 11.28 28.33 8.27
CA ALA A 758 11.51 29.62 8.88
C ALA A 758 12.64 30.37 8.19
N ASP A 759 12.62 31.68 8.38
CA ASP A 759 13.74 32.54 8.04
C ASP A 759 14.73 32.48 9.22
N LEU A 760 15.85 31.76 9.03
CA LEU A 760 16.79 31.46 10.10
C LEU A 760 17.56 32.70 10.59
N ASP A 761 17.51 33.80 9.85
CA ASP A 761 18.18 35.06 10.19
C ASP A 761 17.17 36.14 10.66
N SER A 762 15.94 35.73 10.99
CA SER A 762 14.83 36.65 11.27
C SER A 762 14.70 37.08 12.73
N LEU A 763 15.60 36.69 13.63
CA LEU A 763 15.50 37.05 15.03
C LEU A 763 15.65 38.57 15.20
N ARG A 764 14.64 39.22 15.80
CA ARG A 764 14.64 40.67 16.06
C ARG A 764 14.27 40.99 17.50
N ALA A 765 14.88 42.05 18.03
CA ALA A 765 14.54 42.61 19.32
C ALA A 765 13.21 43.38 19.24
N GLU A 766 12.32 43.15 20.20
CA GLU A 766 11.02 43.81 20.31
C GLU A 766 10.93 44.54 21.65
N GLY A 767 10.10 45.58 21.76
CA GLY A 767 10.02 46.42 22.96
C GLY A 767 9.70 45.69 24.27
N GLN A 768 9.10 44.49 24.22
CA GLN A 768 8.83 43.63 25.38
C GLN A 768 9.29 42.17 25.19
N GLY A 769 10.31 41.95 24.36
CA GLY A 769 10.85 40.62 24.09
C GLY A 769 11.58 40.53 22.76
N PHE A 770 11.18 39.56 21.93
CA PHE A 770 11.77 39.33 20.61
C PHE A 770 10.82 38.62 19.66
N SER A 771 11.12 38.66 18.36
CA SER A 771 10.32 38.03 17.32
C SER A 771 11.18 37.27 16.32
N PHE A 772 10.57 36.31 15.62
CA PHE A 772 11.15 35.63 14.46
C PHE A 772 10.04 35.21 13.49
N ALA A 773 10.41 34.88 12.25
CA ALA A 773 9.47 34.60 11.17
C ALA A 773 9.51 33.16 10.68
N PHE A 774 8.32 32.55 10.57
CA PHE A 774 8.08 31.39 9.74
C PHE A 774 7.86 31.82 8.29
N GLU A 775 8.43 31.06 7.36
CA GLU A 775 8.18 31.21 5.93
C GLU A 775 8.14 29.81 5.30
N ASN A 776 6.93 29.25 5.22
CA ASN A 776 6.78 27.87 4.80
C ASN A 776 6.95 27.75 3.28
N ARG A 777 8.05 27.15 2.85
CA ARG A 777 8.40 26.82 1.46
C ARG A 777 8.32 25.31 1.19
N THR A 778 7.61 24.56 2.03
CA THR A 778 7.41 23.11 1.87
C THR A 778 6.08 22.80 1.18
N ARG A 779 5.01 22.54 1.94
CA ARG A 779 3.63 22.31 1.53
C ARG A 779 2.68 23.03 2.50
N PRO A 780 1.40 23.29 2.17
CA PRO A 780 0.44 23.77 3.16
C PRO A 780 0.48 22.92 4.43
N ALA A 781 0.56 23.57 5.59
CA ALA A 781 0.85 22.90 6.84
C ALA A 781 0.25 23.60 8.05
N VAL A 782 0.36 22.98 9.21
CA VAL A 782 -0.08 23.52 10.50
C VAL A 782 1.06 23.43 11.49
N LEU A 783 1.40 24.54 12.14
CA LEU A 783 2.25 24.57 13.33
C LEU A 783 1.39 24.19 14.53
N SER A 784 1.69 23.05 15.16
CA SER A 784 0.91 22.48 16.28
C SER A 784 1.59 22.61 17.64
N GLY A 785 2.84 23.10 17.68
CA GLY A 785 3.50 23.42 18.93
C GLY A 785 4.80 24.18 18.75
N ILE A 786 5.03 25.13 19.65
CA ILE A 786 6.33 25.78 19.92
C ILE A 786 6.55 25.64 21.43
N THR A 787 7.61 24.92 21.82
CA THR A 787 7.97 24.71 23.22
C THR A 787 9.48 24.81 23.39
N GLY A 788 10.00 24.51 24.59
CA GLY A 788 11.43 24.32 24.80
C GLY A 788 12.30 25.53 24.44
N LEU A 789 11.73 26.74 24.48
CA LEU A 789 12.40 27.97 24.07
C LEU A 789 13.66 28.22 24.91
N ARG A 790 14.80 28.38 24.24
CA ARG A 790 16.06 28.79 24.84
C ARG A 790 16.62 29.98 24.10
N LEU A 791 17.02 31.01 24.83
CA LEU A 791 17.76 32.15 24.30
C LEU A 791 19.22 32.00 24.74
N ASP A 792 20.15 31.93 23.78
CA ASP A 792 21.59 31.72 24.01
C ASP A 792 21.86 30.51 24.92
N GLY A 793 21.10 29.43 24.71
CA GLY A 793 21.17 28.19 25.49
C GLY A 793 20.44 28.21 26.84
N VAL A 794 19.87 29.35 27.25
CA VAL A 794 19.16 29.51 28.53
C VAL A 794 17.65 29.40 28.33
N VAL A 795 16.98 28.56 29.12
CA VAL A 795 15.52 28.35 29.02
C VAL A 795 14.76 29.63 29.32
N VAL A 796 13.87 30.03 28.41
CA VAL A 796 12.98 31.18 28.58
C VAL A 796 11.71 30.76 29.32
N THR A 797 11.55 31.18 30.57
CA THR A 797 10.38 30.88 31.41
C THR A 797 9.42 32.06 31.50
N GLY A 798 8.12 31.81 31.65
CA GLY A 798 7.12 32.87 31.90
C GLY A 798 6.78 33.75 30.69
N HIS A 799 7.16 33.34 29.48
CA HIS A 799 6.89 34.06 28.25
C HIS A 799 5.44 33.87 27.75
N GLN A 800 4.97 34.79 26.90
CA GLN A 800 3.76 34.61 26.09
C GLN A 800 4.10 34.60 24.60
N LEU A 801 3.42 33.75 23.84
CA LEU A 801 3.55 33.68 22.38
C LEU A 801 2.40 34.42 21.71
N GLN A 802 2.72 35.32 20.80
CA GLN A 802 1.76 36.09 20.01
C GLN A 802 2.09 36.05 18.51
N ILE A 803 1.11 36.36 17.68
CA ILE A 803 1.24 36.46 16.22
C ILE A 803 0.63 37.75 15.71
N GLU A 804 1.12 38.22 14.57
CA GLU A 804 0.52 39.34 13.85
C GLU A 804 -0.75 38.91 13.11
N THR A 805 -1.83 39.67 13.35
CA THR A 805 -3.12 39.53 12.65
C THR A 805 -3.52 40.85 12.02
N ASN A 806 -4.53 40.83 11.15
CA ASN A 806 -5.10 42.07 10.57
C ASN A 806 -5.64 43.06 11.63
N ALA A 807 -5.86 42.60 12.88
CA ALA A 807 -6.34 43.40 13.99
C ALA A 807 -5.21 43.79 14.99
N GLY A 808 -3.95 43.48 14.69
CA GLY A 808 -2.79 43.66 15.58
C GLY A 808 -2.28 42.35 16.17
N LEU A 809 -1.53 42.42 17.27
CA LEU A 809 -0.98 41.24 17.96
C LEU A 809 -2.07 40.48 18.71
N GLY A 810 -2.13 39.17 18.49
CA GLY A 810 -3.03 38.24 19.19
C GLY A 810 -2.28 37.02 19.73
N PRO A 811 -2.85 36.28 20.70
CA PRO A 811 -2.23 35.08 21.22
C PRO A 811 -2.02 34.02 20.12
N LEU A 812 -0.88 33.32 20.17
CA LEU A 812 -0.61 32.20 19.26
C LEU A 812 -1.67 31.11 19.48
N PRO A 813 -2.47 30.74 18.46
CA PRO A 813 -3.43 29.66 18.59
C PRO A 813 -2.70 28.32 18.79
N LYS A 814 -3.40 27.34 19.39
CA LYS A 814 -2.86 25.97 19.54
C LYS A 814 -2.46 25.33 18.20
N ARG A 815 -3.10 25.79 17.11
CA ARG A 815 -2.83 25.40 15.74
C ARG A 815 -2.77 26.65 14.89
N LEU A 816 -1.67 26.85 14.20
CA LEU A 816 -1.48 27.97 13.29
C LEU A 816 -1.25 27.43 11.88
N ASP A 817 -2.12 27.80 10.94
CA ASP A 817 -1.92 27.47 9.53
C ASP A 817 -0.65 28.16 9.02
N LEU A 818 0.23 27.37 8.41
CA LEU A 818 1.42 27.79 7.68
C LEU A 818 1.16 27.59 6.18
N PRO A 819 0.48 28.52 5.49
CA PRO A 819 0.27 28.39 4.05
C PRO A 819 1.58 28.55 3.26
N LEU A 820 1.66 27.85 2.13
CA LEU A 820 2.85 27.86 1.28
C LEU A 820 3.18 29.29 0.79
N GLY A 821 4.42 29.71 0.98
CA GLY A 821 4.95 31.01 0.54
C GLY A 821 4.55 32.21 1.40
N ARG A 822 3.78 32.03 2.48
CA ARG A 822 3.38 33.13 3.36
C ARG A 822 4.35 33.28 4.53
N ARG A 823 4.76 34.51 4.78
CA ARG A 823 5.55 34.89 5.96
C ARG A 823 4.63 35.15 7.16
N LEU A 824 4.98 34.58 8.32
CA LEU A 824 4.24 34.71 9.58
C LEU A 824 5.22 35.01 10.72
N VAL A 825 5.01 36.10 11.45
CA VAL A 825 5.89 36.52 12.54
C VAL A 825 5.32 36.07 13.89
N VAL A 826 6.15 35.41 14.69
CA VAL A 826 5.86 35.01 16.07
C VAL A 826 6.63 35.92 17.02
N HIS A 827 5.89 36.50 17.96
CA HIS A 827 6.39 37.39 19.00
C HIS A 827 6.46 36.63 20.34
N ILE A 828 7.59 36.71 21.02
CA ILE A 828 7.86 36.12 22.33
C ILE A 828 7.95 37.26 23.33
N LEU A 829 6.90 37.42 24.13
CA LEU A 829 6.85 38.43 25.17
C LEU A 829 7.45 37.87 26.46
N SER A 830 8.72 38.22 26.72
CA SER A 830 9.47 37.85 27.92
C SER A 830 9.50 38.95 28.98
N GLY A 831 9.03 40.17 28.65
CA GLY A 831 9.01 41.33 29.54
C GLY A 831 10.27 42.20 29.49
N GLU A 832 11.36 41.69 28.91
CA GLU A 832 12.59 42.45 28.65
C GLU A 832 13.02 42.27 27.19
N PRO A 833 13.42 43.35 26.50
CA PRO A 833 13.91 43.28 25.12
C PRO A 833 15.24 42.51 25.03
N LEU A 834 15.51 41.94 23.86
CA LEU A 834 16.84 41.41 23.52
C LEU A 834 17.92 42.50 23.68
N GLY A 835 19.06 42.11 24.26
CA GLY A 835 20.23 42.99 24.37
C GLY A 835 20.85 43.32 23.01
N ALA A 836 21.80 44.27 23.00
CA ALA A 836 22.58 44.55 21.81
C ALA A 836 23.64 43.45 21.62
N GLY A 837 23.68 42.83 20.43
CA GLY A 837 24.67 41.79 20.11
C GLY A 837 24.11 40.67 19.24
N ALA A 838 24.96 39.66 19.00
CA ALA A 838 24.56 38.42 18.34
C ALA A 838 23.84 37.52 19.34
N HIS A 839 22.68 37.02 18.96
CA HIS A 839 21.79 36.20 19.76
C HIS A 839 21.26 35.04 18.93
N SER A 840 21.02 33.92 19.60
CA SER A 840 20.43 32.71 19.02
C SER A 840 19.24 32.27 19.86
N VAL A 841 18.12 31.95 19.21
CA VAL A 841 16.98 31.31 19.85
C VAL A 841 16.83 29.89 19.34
N GLU A 842 16.76 28.94 20.28
CA GLU A 842 16.33 27.58 20.03
C GLU A 842 14.84 27.46 20.35
N ALA A 843 14.05 26.93 19.43
CA ALA A 843 12.63 26.64 19.65
C ALA A 843 12.31 25.19 19.26
N ASP A 844 11.73 24.42 20.18
CA ASP A 844 11.22 23.08 19.87
C ASP A 844 9.89 23.23 19.13
N ILE A 845 9.91 23.09 17.80
CA ILE A 845 8.72 23.24 16.97
C ILE A 845 8.17 21.88 16.53
N THR A 846 6.85 21.85 16.29
CA THR A 846 6.14 20.68 15.75
C THR A 846 5.28 21.13 14.59
N VAL A 847 5.66 20.72 13.37
CA VAL A 847 4.90 20.90 12.14
C VAL A 847 4.58 19.49 11.61
N PRO A 848 3.43 18.90 11.98
CA PRO A 848 3.10 17.52 11.66
C PRO A 848 3.28 17.20 10.17
N GLY A 849 3.92 16.07 9.89
CA GLY A 849 4.21 15.63 8.53
C GLY A 849 5.23 16.49 7.76
N ILE A 850 5.90 17.46 8.40
CA ILE A 850 7.05 18.17 7.81
C ILE A 850 8.27 18.02 8.71
N ALA A 851 8.23 18.56 9.93
CA ALA A 851 9.35 18.52 10.86
C ALA A 851 8.88 18.58 12.32
N SER A 852 9.47 17.77 13.19
CA SER A 852 9.37 17.95 14.64
C SER A 852 10.76 17.93 15.25
N GLY A 853 11.21 19.08 15.73
CA GLY A 853 12.59 19.24 16.13
C GLY A 853 12.89 20.60 16.72
N ARG A 854 14.15 20.82 17.04
CA ARG A 854 14.65 22.10 17.51
C ARG A 854 15.04 22.96 16.30
N LEU A 855 14.41 24.12 16.16
CA LEU A 855 14.76 25.14 15.19
C LEU A 855 15.74 26.13 15.85
N VAL A 856 16.81 26.50 15.16
CA VAL A 856 17.78 27.52 15.61
C VAL A 856 17.63 28.73 14.71
N ILE A 857 17.41 29.90 15.30
CA ILE A 857 17.20 31.16 14.59
C ILE A 857 18.13 32.20 15.21
N GLU A 858 18.83 32.94 14.36
CA GLU A 858 19.87 33.88 14.74
C GLU A 858 19.51 35.29 14.27
N ASN A 859 20.17 36.30 14.86
CA ASN A 859 20.13 37.67 14.36
C ASN A 859 21.45 38.01 13.65
N ASP A 860 21.35 38.83 12.61
CA ASP A 860 22.51 39.19 11.80
C ASP A 860 23.38 40.21 12.56
N ALA A 861 24.57 39.80 12.99
CA ALA A 861 25.46 40.56 13.89
C ALA A 861 25.95 41.92 13.31
N ASN A 862 25.65 42.23 12.04
CA ASN A 862 26.11 43.43 11.33
C ASN A 862 25.11 44.60 11.26
N GLN A 863 23.92 44.52 11.88
CA GLN A 863 22.90 45.59 11.76
C GLN A 863 23.05 46.77 12.75
N HIS A 864 24.13 46.88 13.53
CA HIS A 864 24.37 48.02 14.43
C HIS A 864 25.67 48.78 14.11
N GLY A 865 25.79 49.23 12.86
CA GLY A 865 26.82 50.16 12.40
C GLY A 865 26.23 51.32 11.60
N GLY A 866 25.44 52.18 12.25
CA GLY A 866 24.89 53.38 11.61
C GLY A 866 23.96 54.14 12.55
N ALA A 867 24.54 55.02 13.38
CA ALA A 867 23.85 56.12 14.03
C ALA A 867 24.14 57.42 13.26
#